data_AF-A0A4S4LHU4-F1
#
_entry.id   AF-A0A4S4LHU4-F1
#
_cell.length_a   1.000
_cell.length_b   1.000
_cell.length_c   1.000
_cell.angle_alpha   90.00
_cell.angle_beta   90.00
_cell.angle_gamma   90.00
#
_symmetry.space_group_name_H-M   'P 1'
#
loop_
_entity.id
_entity.type
_entity.pdbx_description
1 polymer ?
#
loop_
_entity_poly.entity_id
_entity_poly.type
_entity_poly.pdbx_seq_one_letter_code
_entity_poly.pdbx_strand_id
1 'polypeptide(L)'
;MTSHASPVVSPWPSLNTFYGSRIFVLDISNHDIVIIGCLVFASLYVLLKIFGSKSLNVFGRKLCDNAGYSIPNGPLGLPIVGPFPFLSHFPELVLDYWYKQFGPLYSLWLGNQLFVIISDPGIAKDLMVTNGVIFSSRKEMFIKSQTIFAERGITATPYNDRWRKHRKIATVWLNQRAVDGYTDVLDFEAATLLRELYRAGKDPINPQPHAGRCSLNNMLTIAFATRTDSVEDPMVSQALKLSREFMNCTGPVSNLVDFITPLQWFTTPLLARGKKLHQELVDTYGGMIKAIEARMNAGEDVPDCLAKTMILARKSEDLDDLDMAILASGFMIGGVETDLFQTASIIQWFLALIPAYPEIQKKAQEELDRVVGRDRLPTIEDEKNLPYCHVRIFEFTLRCANVTDCLFKAIVIEVERVHNPFWLGTPHVASEDFVYKGQYIPKDTVLILNTYSMHHHPERHPEPRKFHPERYIDDHTNNVESANLPNPYERDNWMFGVGRRICPGMIVAEREIWLSISRMLWAFDMHEVPGEPIDLKEYDGLSGRSPMPFRIQLAVRCTPLIRKLKVMFRREPTTPTGMAASQRVHQHLPWPPPTVSRASRPTSLTGSATAQDLFRNCQTTLFGSGPSSARLVVCPFSRMVPSIIASYGASAVLCYGAIEAPLAQPRALMGGHFIAALIGLCITKLFSLSPHFQSLRWLAGSLSTSVTIVVMQMTSTTHPPAGATALLVAVNDDVWAIGWYYLPVVLLSSTLVLVSALLVNNMQRRYPVYWISPSPPPPTPAAAVTPPQFQSAEKKLSPSASDAAMIREDSADNAALRSEDEEAV
;
A
#
# COMPACT_ATOMS: atom_id res chain seq x y z
N MET A 1 68.59 56.08 -4.12
CA MET A 1 68.23 54.91 -3.29
C MET A 1 68.47 55.35 -1.86
N THR A 2 67.51 55.55 -0.97
CA THR A 2 66.20 54.94 -0.69
C THR A 2 65.35 56.00 0.04
N SER A 3 64.04 56.11 -0.22
CA SER A 3 63.18 57.05 0.49
C SER A 3 61.87 56.41 0.95
N HIS A 4 61.64 56.53 2.26
CA HIS A 4 60.40 56.83 2.96
C HIS A 4 59.05 56.43 2.33
N ALA A 5 58.26 55.69 3.12
CA ALA A 5 56.81 55.86 3.12
C ALA A 5 56.19 55.51 4.49
N SER A 6 55.27 56.36 4.92
CA SER A 6 54.13 56.12 5.81
C SER A 6 53.05 57.14 5.38
N PRO A 7 51.75 56.98 5.71
CA PRO A 7 50.97 55.80 6.13
C PRO A 7 49.60 55.69 5.39
N VAL A 8 48.73 54.73 5.75
CA VAL A 8 47.26 54.86 6.02
C VAL A 8 46.53 53.49 6.09
N VAL A 9 46.04 53.18 7.31
CA VAL A 9 44.75 52.61 7.79
C VAL A 9 44.14 51.28 7.25
N SER A 10 43.79 50.38 8.20
CA SER A 10 42.58 49.54 8.15
C SER A 10 41.98 49.33 9.58
N PRO A 11 40.67 49.05 9.75
CA PRO A 11 39.91 49.45 10.93
C PRO A 11 39.37 48.30 11.82
N TRP A 12 39.18 48.65 13.11
CA TRP A 12 38.38 48.01 14.19
C TRP A 12 39.09 47.09 15.22
N PRO A 13 38.69 47.20 16.52
CA PRO A 13 39.56 47.07 17.67
C PRO A 13 39.31 45.83 18.54
N SER A 14 40.28 45.57 19.41
CA SER A 14 40.30 44.57 20.48
C SER A 14 39.17 44.74 21.51
N LEU A 15 38.45 43.65 21.78
CA LEU A 15 37.48 43.54 22.87
C LEU A 15 37.99 42.52 23.90
N ASN A 16 38.87 42.98 24.79
CA ASN A 16 39.10 42.37 26.09
C ASN A 16 38.38 43.23 27.13
N THR A 17 37.18 42.84 27.56
CA THR A 17 36.60 43.06 28.91
C THR A 17 35.13 42.65 28.94
N PHE A 18 34.67 42.26 30.14
CA PHE A 18 33.34 41.75 30.53
C PHE A 18 33.15 40.24 30.43
N TYR A 19 33.35 39.52 31.55
CA TYR A 19 32.25 38.99 32.36
C TYR A 19 32.80 38.39 33.66
N GLY A 20 32.58 39.09 34.78
CA GLY A 20 32.65 38.48 36.10
C GLY A 20 31.41 37.62 36.33
N SER A 21 31.60 36.35 36.67
CA SER A 21 30.51 35.43 37.00
C SER A 21 30.74 34.87 38.40
N ARG A 22 29.89 35.29 39.35
CA ARG A 22 29.78 34.67 40.68
C ARG A 22 29.31 33.22 40.51
N ILE A 23 30.08 32.28 41.03
CA ILE A 23 29.74 30.85 41.08
C ILE A 23 28.76 30.63 42.24
N PHE A 24 27.53 30.21 41.93
CA PHE A 24 26.64 29.58 42.91
C PHE A 24 27.01 28.10 43.01
N VAL A 25 27.53 27.67 44.16
CA VAL A 25 27.74 26.25 44.48
C VAL A 25 26.41 25.73 45.02
N LEU A 26 25.75 24.84 44.27
CA LEU A 26 24.64 24.03 44.77
C LEU A 26 25.21 22.66 45.18
N ASP A 27 25.16 22.39 46.47
CA ASP A 27 25.52 21.12 47.08
C ASP A 27 24.41 20.09 46.80
N ILE A 28 24.75 18.99 46.13
CA ILE A 28 23.81 17.94 45.74
C ILE A 28 23.90 16.80 46.75
N SER A 29 22.83 16.59 47.51
CA SER A 29 22.73 15.59 48.57
C SER A 29 22.54 14.16 48.02
N ASN A 30 22.78 13.15 48.86
CA ASN A 30 22.59 11.72 48.54
C ASN A 30 21.21 11.36 47.95
N HIS A 31 20.19 12.21 48.10
CA HIS A 31 18.87 12.02 47.50
C HIS A 31 18.87 12.07 45.96
N ASP A 32 19.74 12.85 45.34
CA ASP A 32 19.75 13.00 43.88
C ASP A 32 20.41 11.80 43.17
N ILE A 33 21.36 11.14 43.84
CA ILE A 33 21.93 9.85 43.40
C ILE A 33 20.84 8.76 43.45
N VAL A 34 20.00 8.79 44.48
CA VAL A 34 18.85 7.87 44.59
C VAL A 34 17.83 8.17 43.50
N ILE A 35 17.54 9.42 43.17
CA ILE A 35 16.59 9.77 42.10
C ILE A 35 17.11 9.33 40.72
N ILE A 36 18.39 9.52 40.41
CA ILE A 36 18.99 9.06 39.14
C ILE A 36 19.02 7.52 39.11
N GLY A 37 19.42 6.89 40.21
CA GLY A 37 19.35 5.44 40.37
C GLY A 37 17.93 4.91 40.16
N CYS A 38 16.92 5.57 40.73
CA CYS A 38 15.50 5.25 40.57
C CYS A 38 14.99 5.51 39.15
N LEU A 39 15.46 6.55 38.44
CA LEU A 39 15.08 6.81 37.05
C LEU A 39 15.74 5.83 36.08
N VAL A 40 16.99 5.44 36.32
CA VAL A 40 17.66 4.38 35.56
C VAL A 40 16.98 3.05 35.87
N PHE A 41 16.69 2.73 37.13
CA PHE A 41 15.92 1.53 37.48
C PHE A 41 14.49 1.58 36.95
N ALA A 42 13.82 2.72 36.92
CA ALA A 42 12.48 2.87 36.36
C ALA A 42 12.52 2.71 34.84
N SER A 43 13.55 3.24 34.17
CA SER A 43 13.77 3.06 32.74
C SER A 43 14.13 1.61 32.42
N LEU A 44 15.00 0.99 33.21
CA LEU A 44 15.34 -0.43 33.10
C LEU A 44 14.14 -1.32 33.43
N TYR A 45 13.29 -0.93 34.38
CA TYR A 45 12.07 -1.64 34.78
C TYR A 45 10.96 -1.47 33.76
N VAL A 46 10.82 -0.30 33.14
CA VAL A 46 9.93 -0.06 32.00
C VAL A 46 10.44 -0.85 30.79
N LEU A 47 11.74 -0.84 30.51
CA LEU A 47 12.35 -1.69 29.48
C LEU A 47 12.18 -3.16 29.84
N LEU A 48 12.35 -3.60 31.09
CA LEU A 48 12.12 -4.97 31.55
C LEU A 48 10.62 -5.29 31.69
N LYS A 49 9.69 -4.33 31.67
CA LYS A 49 8.25 -4.58 31.56
C LYS A 49 7.84 -4.70 30.11
N ILE A 50 8.37 -3.82 29.26
CA ILE A 50 8.24 -3.83 27.79
C ILE A 50 8.87 -5.10 27.21
N PHE A 51 10.02 -5.55 27.73
CA PHE A 51 10.82 -6.68 27.24
C PHE A 51 10.76 -7.93 28.14
N GLY A 52 10.66 -7.77 29.46
CA GLY A 52 10.99 -8.82 30.44
C GLY A 52 9.87 -9.38 31.32
N SER A 53 8.57 -9.12 31.09
CA SER A 53 7.53 -9.97 31.72
C SER A 53 6.36 -10.40 30.84
N LYS A 54 6.30 -9.95 29.58
CA LYS A 54 5.46 -10.57 28.53
C LYS A 54 6.11 -10.62 27.14
N SER A 55 7.29 -10.02 26.94
CA SER A 55 7.94 -9.90 25.61
C SER A 55 8.94 -10.99 25.25
N LEU A 56 9.37 -11.83 26.20
CA LEU A 56 10.04 -13.10 25.84
C LEU A 56 9.08 -14.11 25.18
N ASN A 57 7.78 -13.81 25.14
CA ASN A 57 6.78 -14.56 24.36
C ASN A 57 6.56 -14.01 22.93
N VAL A 58 7.35 -13.02 22.49
CA VAL A 58 7.25 -12.41 21.14
C VAL A 58 8.00 -13.24 20.08
N PHE A 59 8.81 -14.21 20.50
CA PHE A 59 9.52 -15.14 19.62
C PHE A 59 8.81 -16.50 19.62
N GLY A 60 7.87 -16.69 18.70
CA GLY A 60 7.30 -18.01 18.40
C GLY A 60 6.31 -18.54 19.43
N ARG A 61 5.34 -17.73 19.85
CA ARG A 61 4.19 -18.22 20.63
C ARG A 61 3.44 -19.29 19.81
N LYS A 62 3.64 -20.57 20.14
CA LYS A 62 2.59 -21.58 19.95
C LYS A 62 1.47 -21.22 20.90
N LEU A 63 0.66 -20.23 20.53
CA LEU A 63 -0.61 -19.98 21.19
C LEU A 63 -1.39 -21.27 21.05
N CYS A 64 -1.69 -21.89 22.19
CA CYS A 64 -2.55 -23.05 22.25
C CYS A 64 -3.79 -22.73 23.08
N ASP A 65 -4.88 -23.39 22.76
CA ASP A 65 -6.05 -23.40 23.62
C ASP A 65 -5.84 -24.32 24.83
N ASN A 66 -6.85 -24.41 25.70
CA ASN A 66 -6.81 -25.28 26.88
C ASN A 66 -6.74 -26.78 26.54
N ALA A 67 -7.11 -27.16 25.30
CA ALA A 67 -7.04 -28.54 24.81
C ALA A 67 -5.69 -28.88 24.12
N GLY A 68 -4.81 -27.89 23.93
CA GLY A 68 -3.49 -28.05 23.34
C GLY A 68 -3.42 -27.83 21.81
N TYR A 69 -4.51 -27.41 21.16
CA TYR A 69 -4.52 -27.05 19.75
C TYR A 69 -3.78 -25.75 19.51
N SER A 70 -2.81 -25.75 18.59
CA SER A 70 -2.01 -24.58 18.27
C SER A 70 -2.62 -23.72 17.17
N ILE A 71 -2.24 -22.44 17.12
CA ILE A 71 -2.55 -21.57 15.98
C ILE A 71 -2.03 -22.13 14.64
N PRO A 72 -2.63 -21.73 13.50
CA PRO A 72 -2.12 -22.09 12.18
C PRO A 72 -0.64 -21.71 12.04
N ASN A 73 0.16 -22.56 11.38
CA ASN A 73 1.57 -22.26 11.11
C ASN A 73 1.70 -21.04 10.18
N GLY A 74 2.89 -20.45 10.11
CA GLY A 74 3.16 -19.38 9.15
C GLY A 74 4.56 -18.78 9.27
N PRO A 75 4.83 -17.71 8.50
CA PRO A 75 6.17 -17.17 8.36
C PRO A 75 6.70 -16.55 9.65
N LEU A 76 7.99 -16.75 9.91
CA LEU A 76 8.70 -16.07 10.98
C LEU A 76 9.05 -14.64 10.53
N GLY A 77 8.71 -13.67 11.37
CA GLY A 77 8.94 -12.25 11.13
C GLY A 77 10.08 -11.66 11.95
N LEU A 78 10.42 -10.40 11.69
CA LEU A 78 11.29 -9.62 12.57
C LEU A 78 10.63 -9.40 13.94
N PRO A 79 11.42 -9.17 15.01
CA PRO A 79 10.87 -8.77 16.30
C PRO A 79 9.97 -7.55 16.16
N ILE A 80 8.82 -7.55 16.84
CA ILE A 80 7.83 -6.45 16.88
C ILE A 80 7.07 -6.25 15.57
N VAL A 81 7.73 -6.04 14.43
CA VAL A 81 7.04 -5.73 13.15
C VAL A 81 6.58 -6.97 12.38
N GLY A 82 7.02 -8.16 12.78
CA GLY A 82 6.63 -9.39 12.11
C GLY A 82 7.19 -9.48 10.69
N PRO A 83 6.52 -10.19 9.76
CA PRO A 83 6.97 -10.30 8.38
C PRO A 83 6.59 -9.07 7.54
N PHE A 84 6.14 -7.97 8.16
CA PHE A 84 5.72 -6.75 7.46
C PHE A 84 6.76 -6.23 6.45
N PRO A 85 8.08 -6.17 6.74
CA PRO A 85 9.07 -5.72 5.75
C PRO A 85 9.24 -6.66 4.56
N PHE A 86 8.71 -7.88 4.65
CA PHE A 86 8.72 -8.86 3.56
C PHE A 86 7.44 -8.77 2.71
N LEU A 87 6.42 -8.03 3.14
CA LEU A 87 5.30 -7.67 2.28
C LEU A 87 5.81 -6.66 1.25
N SER A 88 5.79 -7.05 -0.03
CA SER A 88 6.22 -6.20 -1.13
C SER A 88 5.15 -5.18 -1.50
N HIS A 89 5.39 -4.40 -2.57
CA HIS A 89 4.39 -3.55 -3.19
C HIS A 89 3.12 -4.32 -3.61
N PHE A 90 3.23 -5.63 -3.85
CA PHE A 90 2.14 -6.53 -4.23
C PHE A 90 1.96 -7.63 -3.15
N PRO A 91 1.35 -7.30 -1.99
CA PRO A 91 1.22 -8.22 -0.86
C PRO A 91 0.52 -9.53 -1.20
N GLU A 92 -0.48 -9.53 -2.06
CA GLU A 92 -1.20 -10.72 -2.56
C GLU A 92 -0.26 -11.78 -3.15
N LEU A 93 0.80 -11.38 -3.85
CA LEU A 93 1.77 -12.32 -4.43
C LEU A 93 2.61 -12.99 -3.33
N VAL A 94 2.96 -12.23 -2.29
CA VAL A 94 3.68 -12.75 -1.12
C VAL A 94 2.78 -13.69 -0.32
N LEU A 95 1.50 -13.34 -0.17
CA LEU A 95 0.50 -14.18 0.51
C LEU A 95 0.18 -15.46 -0.28
N ASP A 96 0.21 -15.42 -1.62
CA ASP A 96 0.12 -16.62 -2.46
C ASP A 96 1.35 -17.52 -2.33
N TYR A 97 2.54 -16.92 -2.25
CA TYR A 97 3.78 -17.65 -1.99
C TYR A 97 3.75 -18.34 -0.62
N TRP A 98 3.28 -17.67 0.43
CA TRP A 98 3.14 -18.27 1.76
C TRP A 98 2.02 -19.32 1.83
N TYR A 99 0.91 -19.12 1.11
CA TYR A 99 -0.12 -20.14 0.94
C TYR A 99 0.48 -21.46 0.43
N LYS A 100 1.34 -21.40 -0.59
CA LYS A 100 2.03 -22.59 -1.15
C LYS A 100 2.99 -23.26 -0.16
N GLN A 101 3.46 -22.56 0.87
CA GLN A 101 4.40 -23.09 1.86
C GLN A 101 3.73 -23.60 3.13
N PHE A 102 2.74 -22.87 3.64
CA PHE A 102 2.12 -23.14 4.95
C PHE A 102 0.73 -23.79 4.83
N GLY A 103 0.16 -23.84 3.62
CA GLY A 103 -1.13 -24.44 3.34
C GLY A 103 -2.28 -23.42 3.31
N PRO A 104 -3.54 -23.89 3.16
CA PRO A 104 -4.72 -23.06 2.88
C PRO A 104 -5.17 -22.15 4.02
N LEU A 105 -4.73 -22.44 5.25
CA LEU A 105 -4.96 -21.62 6.43
C LEU A 105 -3.64 -21.45 7.19
N TYR A 106 -3.15 -20.23 7.26
CA TYR A 106 -1.87 -19.90 7.90
C TYR A 106 -1.97 -18.58 8.67
N SER A 107 -1.03 -18.36 9.60
CA SER A 107 -1.06 -17.18 10.46
C SER A 107 0.22 -16.36 10.42
N LEU A 108 0.10 -15.06 10.65
CA LEU A 108 1.24 -14.15 10.74
C LEU A 108 0.97 -13.07 11.79
N TRP A 109 2.04 -12.59 12.43
CA TRP A 109 1.95 -11.52 13.42
C TRP A 109 2.35 -10.20 12.78
N LEU A 110 1.52 -9.15 12.91
CA LEU A 110 1.90 -7.78 12.61
C LEU A 110 1.77 -6.94 13.88
N GLY A 111 2.89 -6.47 14.44
CA GLY A 111 2.85 -5.79 15.72
C GLY A 111 2.38 -6.73 16.83
N ASN A 112 1.35 -6.29 17.55
CA ASN A 112 0.66 -7.06 18.57
C ASN A 112 -0.59 -7.80 18.05
N GLN A 113 -0.84 -7.80 16.73
CA GLN A 113 -2.04 -8.36 16.14
C GLN A 113 -1.74 -9.67 15.41
N LEU A 114 -2.48 -10.72 15.74
CA LEU A 114 -2.49 -11.98 14.99
C LEU A 114 -3.40 -11.84 13.77
N PHE A 115 -2.87 -12.20 12.61
CA PHE A 115 -3.59 -12.33 11.36
C PHE A 115 -3.66 -13.80 10.95
N VAL A 116 -4.82 -14.23 10.48
CA VAL A 116 -5.04 -15.53 9.85
C VAL A 116 -5.49 -15.29 8.42
N ILE A 117 -4.78 -15.88 7.46
CA ILE A 117 -5.05 -15.74 6.04
C ILE A 117 -5.80 -16.98 5.57
N ILE A 118 -6.95 -16.77 4.93
CA ILE A 118 -7.78 -17.82 4.36
C ILE A 118 -7.60 -17.80 2.84
N SER A 119 -7.03 -18.86 2.28
CA SER A 119 -6.74 -18.99 0.84
C SER A 119 -7.53 -20.12 0.15
N ASP A 120 -8.45 -20.80 0.86
CA ASP A 120 -9.27 -21.90 0.33
C ASP A 120 -10.79 -21.57 0.38
N PRO A 121 -11.53 -21.80 -0.72
CA PRO A 121 -12.99 -21.60 -0.79
C PRO A 121 -13.80 -22.34 0.28
N GLY A 122 -13.45 -23.60 0.57
CA GLY A 122 -14.11 -24.42 1.58
C GLY A 122 -13.95 -23.86 2.98
N ILE A 123 -12.72 -23.48 3.35
CA ILE A 123 -12.43 -22.82 4.64
C ILE A 123 -13.15 -21.47 4.74
N ALA A 124 -13.17 -20.68 3.67
CA ALA A 124 -13.88 -19.40 3.64
C ALA A 124 -15.39 -19.58 3.92
N LYS A 125 -16.02 -20.60 3.33
CA LYS A 125 -17.41 -20.96 3.61
C LYS A 125 -17.60 -21.40 5.07
N ASP A 126 -16.79 -22.33 5.56
CA ASP A 126 -16.92 -22.88 6.91
C ASP A 126 -16.79 -21.80 7.99
N LEU A 127 -15.78 -20.92 7.87
CA LEU A 127 -15.56 -19.86 8.85
C LEU A 127 -16.54 -18.70 8.67
N MET A 128 -16.71 -18.18 7.46
CA MET A 128 -17.39 -16.89 7.27
C MET A 128 -18.88 -16.99 6.92
N VAL A 129 -19.34 -18.13 6.41
CA VAL A 129 -20.77 -18.38 6.15
C VAL A 129 -21.36 -19.17 7.30
N THR A 130 -20.90 -20.42 7.48
CA THR A 130 -21.43 -21.34 8.49
C THR A 130 -21.24 -20.77 9.90
N ASN A 131 -20.03 -20.35 10.24
CA ASN A 131 -19.70 -19.72 11.53
C ASN A 131 -19.71 -18.18 11.47
N GLY A 132 -20.42 -17.60 10.51
CA GLY A 132 -20.30 -16.17 10.26
C GLY A 132 -20.75 -15.25 11.40
N VAL A 133 -21.46 -15.71 12.44
CA VAL A 133 -21.72 -14.88 13.64
C VAL A 133 -20.40 -14.53 14.33
N ILE A 134 -19.49 -15.51 14.43
CA ILE A 134 -18.18 -15.39 15.09
C ILE A 134 -17.22 -14.54 14.26
N PHE A 135 -17.23 -14.77 12.95
CA PHE A 135 -16.22 -14.23 12.03
C PHE A 135 -16.69 -12.99 11.25
N SER A 136 -17.82 -12.35 11.61
CA SER A 136 -18.30 -11.15 10.91
C SER A 136 -18.01 -9.83 11.62
N SER A 137 -17.25 -9.82 12.72
CA SER A 137 -16.89 -8.57 13.39
C SER A 137 -15.75 -7.83 12.67
N ARG A 138 -15.50 -6.58 13.08
CA ARG A 138 -14.42 -5.72 12.57
C ARG A 138 -13.58 -5.23 13.73
N LYS A 139 -12.27 -5.05 13.51
CA LYS A 139 -11.39 -4.42 14.49
C LYS A 139 -11.66 -2.92 14.51
N GLU A 140 -11.83 -2.36 15.70
CA GLU A 140 -11.93 -0.92 15.91
C GLU A 140 -10.55 -0.27 15.76
N MET A 141 -10.18 -0.06 14.50
CA MET A 141 -8.93 0.60 14.11
C MET A 141 -8.94 2.09 14.49
N PHE A 142 -7.82 2.60 15.00
CA PHE A 142 -7.69 3.95 15.54
C PHE A 142 -7.85 5.01 14.44
N ILE A 143 -7.20 4.82 13.28
CA ILE A 143 -7.33 5.76 12.17
C ILE A 143 -8.66 5.56 11.42
N LYS A 144 -8.92 4.36 10.89
CA LYS A 144 -10.11 4.12 10.05
C LYS A 144 -11.42 4.25 10.82
N SER A 145 -11.54 3.53 11.94
CA SER A 145 -12.82 3.38 12.63
C SER A 145 -13.08 4.55 13.56
N GLN A 146 -12.14 4.87 14.45
CA GLN A 146 -12.35 5.90 15.47
C GLN A 146 -12.16 7.32 14.92
N THR A 147 -11.14 7.55 14.09
CA THR A 147 -10.82 8.91 13.60
C THR A 147 -11.64 9.29 12.36
N ILE A 148 -11.55 8.51 11.27
CA ILE A 148 -12.15 8.90 9.98
C ILE A 148 -13.66 8.67 9.96
N PHE A 149 -14.13 7.52 10.42
CA PHE A 149 -15.55 7.20 10.42
C PHE A 149 -16.27 7.43 11.75
N ALA A 150 -15.56 7.84 12.81
CA ALA A 150 -16.16 8.10 14.12
C ALA A 150 -17.09 6.96 14.59
N GLU A 151 -16.66 5.70 14.40
CA GLU A 151 -17.35 4.45 14.76
C GLU A 151 -18.68 4.22 14.01
N ARG A 152 -18.81 4.79 12.81
CA ARG A 152 -19.99 4.69 11.95
C ARG A 152 -19.66 4.04 10.60
N GLY A 153 -20.70 3.87 9.78
CA GLY A 153 -20.60 3.19 8.48
C GLY A 153 -20.84 1.68 8.55
N ILE A 154 -20.59 0.99 7.43
CA ILE A 154 -20.85 -0.45 7.26
C ILE A 154 -19.54 -1.27 7.26
N THR A 155 -18.47 -0.68 6.75
CA THR A 155 -17.19 -1.38 6.48
C THR A 155 -16.28 -1.45 7.69
N ALA A 156 -16.38 -0.50 8.63
CA ALA A 156 -15.53 -0.40 9.82
C ALA A 156 -16.22 -0.81 11.13
N THR A 157 -17.54 -0.69 11.22
CA THR A 157 -18.28 -0.94 12.48
C THR A 157 -18.29 -2.43 12.85
N PRO A 158 -18.06 -2.78 14.14
CA PRO A 158 -18.20 -4.14 14.67
C PRO A 158 -19.56 -4.77 14.40
N TYR A 159 -19.68 -6.08 14.52
CA TYR A 159 -20.96 -6.77 14.31
C TYR A 159 -21.89 -6.54 15.51
N ASN A 160 -22.63 -5.44 15.49
CA ASN A 160 -23.54 -4.98 16.54
C ASN A 160 -24.84 -4.40 15.94
N ASP A 161 -25.73 -3.89 16.79
CA ASP A 161 -27.02 -3.34 16.36
C ASP A 161 -26.88 -2.11 15.45
N ARG A 162 -25.86 -1.27 15.67
CA ARG A 162 -25.55 -0.15 14.78
C ARG A 162 -25.20 -0.64 13.37
N TRP A 163 -24.34 -1.65 13.25
CA TRP A 163 -24.03 -2.24 11.94
C TRP A 163 -25.27 -2.85 11.29
N ARG A 164 -26.11 -3.57 12.04
CA ARG A 164 -27.37 -4.15 11.52
C ARG A 164 -28.31 -3.08 10.99
N LYS A 165 -28.44 -1.96 11.72
CA LYS A 165 -29.22 -0.77 11.33
C LYS A 165 -28.71 -0.17 10.02
N HIS A 166 -27.40 0.14 9.95
CA HIS A 166 -26.77 0.67 8.74
C HIS A 166 -26.90 -0.28 7.55
N ARG A 167 -26.76 -1.60 7.79
CA ARG A 167 -26.91 -2.63 6.76
C ARG A 167 -28.36 -2.74 6.27
N LYS A 168 -29.36 -2.62 7.16
CA LYS A 168 -30.78 -2.60 6.79
C LYS A 168 -31.10 -1.45 5.84
N ILE A 169 -30.60 -0.24 6.15
CA ILE A 169 -30.77 0.95 5.27
C ILE A 169 -30.13 0.68 3.89
N ALA A 170 -28.91 0.13 3.87
CA ALA A 170 -28.25 -0.27 2.63
C ALA A 170 -29.10 -1.23 1.79
N THR A 171 -29.69 -2.25 2.43
CA THR A 171 -30.50 -3.26 1.75
C THR A 171 -31.81 -2.69 1.22
N VAL A 172 -32.43 -1.71 1.87
CA VAL A 172 -33.63 -1.03 1.33
C VAL A 172 -33.30 -0.32 0.02
N TRP A 173 -32.12 0.30 -0.05
CA TRP A 173 -31.67 1.11 -1.18
C TRP A 173 -30.98 0.31 -2.30
N LEU A 174 -30.41 -0.87 -2.01
CA LEU A 174 -29.61 -1.65 -2.97
C LEU A 174 -30.17 -3.06 -3.27
N ASN A 175 -31.37 -3.38 -2.80
CA ASN A 175 -32.03 -4.62 -3.22
C ASN A 175 -32.42 -4.57 -4.71
N GLN A 176 -32.69 -5.74 -5.29
CA GLN A 176 -33.06 -5.91 -6.70
C GLN A 176 -34.09 -4.88 -7.18
N ARG A 177 -35.19 -4.68 -6.43
CA ARG A 177 -36.27 -3.76 -6.81
C ARG A 177 -35.81 -2.30 -6.87
N ALA A 178 -34.95 -1.88 -5.94
CA ALA A 178 -34.38 -0.54 -5.95
C ALA A 178 -33.43 -0.36 -7.16
N VAL A 179 -32.58 -1.36 -7.43
CA VAL A 179 -31.66 -1.33 -8.58
C VAL A 179 -32.41 -1.31 -9.91
N ASP A 180 -33.55 -2.01 -10.01
CA ASP A 180 -34.44 -1.95 -11.16
C ASP A 180 -34.95 -0.52 -11.43
N GLY A 181 -35.21 0.26 -10.39
CA GLY A 181 -35.52 1.69 -10.49
C GLY A 181 -34.34 2.58 -10.91
N TYR A 182 -33.10 2.13 -10.77
CA TYR A 182 -31.90 2.85 -11.22
C TYR A 182 -31.46 2.49 -12.64
N THR A 183 -32.11 1.53 -13.28
CA THR A 183 -31.71 1.03 -14.60
C THR A 183 -31.60 2.15 -15.63
N ASP A 184 -32.57 3.07 -15.67
CA ASP A 184 -32.56 4.19 -16.62
C ASP A 184 -31.37 5.14 -16.39
N VAL A 185 -30.94 5.30 -15.13
CA VAL A 185 -29.77 6.11 -14.78
C VAL A 185 -28.50 5.43 -15.27
N LEU A 186 -28.34 4.14 -14.94
CA LEU A 186 -27.16 3.36 -15.36
C LEU A 186 -27.08 3.28 -16.89
N ASP A 187 -28.23 3.12 -17.55
CA ASP A 187 -28.36 3.12 -19.01
C ASP A 187 -27.94 4.46 -19.59
N PHE A 188 -28.41 5.56 -19.02
CA PHE A 188 -28.09 6.89 -19.48
C PHE A 188 -26.58 7.21 -19.36
N GLU A 189 -25.96 6.89 -18.23
CA GLU A 189 -24.53 7.15 -18.03
C GLU A 189 -23.65 6.22 -18.88
N ALA A 190 -24.04 4.96 -19.09
CA ALA A 190 -23.35 4.07 -20.04
C ALA A 190 -23.42 4.59 -21.49
N ALA A 191 -24.56 5.17 -21.90
CA ALA A 191 -24.68 5.82 -23.22
C ALA A 191 -23.83 7.10 -23.30
N THR A 192 -23.70 7.82 -22.19
CA THR A 192 -22.84 9.02 -22.08
C THR A 192 -21.37 8.64 -22.17
N LEU A 193 -20.93 7.59 -21.48
CA LEU A 193 -19.60 7.02 -21.61
C LEU A 193 -19.28 6.68 -23.06
N LEU A 194 -20.16 5.92 -23.73
CA LEU A 194 -19.99 5.53 -25.13
C LEU A 194 -19.82 6.75 -26.06
N ARG A 195 -20.61 7.80 -25.83
CA ARG A 195 -20.56 9.05 -26.59
C ARG A 195 -19.24 9.78 -26.41
N GLU A 196 -18.77 9.88 -25.18
CA GLU A 196 -17.51 10.56 -24.88
C GLU A 196 -16.33 9.80 -25.47
N LEU A 197 -16.32 8.46 -25.37
CA LEU A 197 -15.35 7.61 -26.05
C LEU A 197 -15.42 7.77 -27.58
N TYR A 198 -16.61 7.89 -28.17
CA TYR A 198 -16.77 8.13 -29.61
C TYR A 198 -16.20 9.49 -30.05
N ARG A 199 -16.39 10.53 -29.24
CA ARG A 199 -15.88 11.89 -29.53
C ARG A 199 -14.37 11.96 -29.40
N ALA A 200 -13.83 11.29 -28.38
CA ALA A 200 -12.41 11.29 -28.06
C ALA A 200 -11.61 10.34 -28.98
N GLY A 201 -12.19 9.20 -29.39
CA GLY A 201 -11.53 8.12 -30.14
C GLY A 201 -11.12 8.42 -31.60
N LYS A 202 -11.05 9.70 -32.01
CA LYS A 202 -10.40 10.07 -33.28
C LYS A 202 -8.89 9.90 -33.21
N ASP A 203 -8.32 10.11 -32.03
CA ASP A 203 -6.92 9.90 -31.69
C ASP A 203 -6.82 8.80 -30.61
N PRO A 204 -5.63 8.25 -30.32
CA PRO A 204 -5.43 7.40 -29.17
C PRO A 204 -5.78 8.10 -27.85
N ILE A 205 -6.62 7.48 -27.02
CA ILE A 205 -7.13 8.07 -25.77
C ILE A 205 -6.78 7.25 -24.55
N ASN A 206 -6.67 7.91 -23.40
CA ASN A 206 -6.72 7.24 -22.10
C ASN A 206 -8.20 7.06 -21.68
N PRO A 207 -8.70 5.81 -21.55
CA PRO A 207 -10.10 5.57 -21.21
C PRO A 207 -10.44 5.75 -19.73
N GLN A 208 -9.44 5.76 -18.83
CA GLN A 208 -9.68 5.70 -17.38
C GLN A 208 -10.51 6.88 -16.84
N PRO A 209 -10.28 8.15 -17.23
CA PRO A 209 -11.09 9.27 -16.73
C PRO A 209 -12.55 9.19 -17.19
N HIS A 210 -12.81 8.63 -18.38
CA HIS A 210 -14.16 8.46 -18.91
C HIS A 210 -14.91 7.36 -18.16
N ALA A 211 -14.27 6.20 -17.98
CA ALA A 211 -14.83 5.10 -17.21
C ALA A 211 -15.12 5.54 -15.77
N GLY A 212 -14.18 6.28 -15.16
CA GLY A 212 -14.36 6.76 -13.81
C GLY A 212 -15.50 7.77 -13.66
N ARG A 213 -15.64 8.70 -14.60
CA ARG A 213 -16.79 9.63 -14.59
C ARG A 213 -18.14 8.91 -14.68
N CYS A 214 -18.25 7.86 -15.50
CA CYS A 214 -19.47 7.05 -15.61
C CYS A 214 -19.90 6.53 -14.22
N SER A 215 -18.98 5.85 -13.53
CA SER A 215 -19.24 5.32 -12.19
C SER A 215 -19.48 6.39 -11.13
N LEU A 216 -18.79 7.54 -11.23
CA LEU A 216 -19.08 8.67 -10.36
C LEU A 216 -20.52 9.16 -10.53
N ASN A 217 -20.94 9.37 -11.77
CA ASN A 217 -22.27 9.90 -12.05
C ASN A 217 -23.36 8.91 -11.65
N ASN A 218 -23.14 7.61 -11.86
CA ASN A 218 -24.03 6.58 -11.35
C ASN A 218 -24.18 6.72 -9.83
N MET A 219 -23.07 6.77 -9.09
CA MET A 219 -23.12 6.89 -7.64
C MET A 219 -23.68 8.22 -7.14
N LEU A 220 -23.31 9.36 -7.74
CA LEU A 220 -23.85 10.66 -7.38
C LEU A 220 -25.36 10.71 -7.63
N THR A 221 -25.83 10.07 -8.70
CA THR A 221 -27.24 10.06 -9.05
C THR A 221 -28.03 9.19 -8.08
N ILE A 222 -27.56 7.97 -7.84
CA ILE A 222 -28.23 7.01 -6.96
C ILE A 222 -28.18 7.50 -5.50
N ALA A 223 -27.09 8.14 -5.07
CA ALA A 223 -26.91 8.60 -3.70
C ALA A 223 -27.55 9.98 -3.41
N PHE A 224 -27.47 10.92 -4.35
CA PHE A 224 -27.80 12.34 -4.13
C PHE A 224 -28.68 12.96 -5.23
N ALA A 225 -29.17 12.20 -6.20
CA ALA A 225 -29.95 12.70 -7.33
C ALA A 225 -29.25 13.85 -8.09
N THR A 226 -27.93 13.80 -8.19
CA THR A 226 -27.10 14.79 -8.90
C THR A 226 -26.08 14.12 -9.80
N ARG A 227 -25.53 14.85 -10.78
CA ARG A 227 -24.56 14.35 -11.76
C ARG A 227 -23.61 15.45 -12.23
N THR A 228 -22.48 15.07 -12.80
CA THR A 228 -21.52 15.99 -13.42
C THR A 228 -21.56 15.94 -14.94
N ASP A 229 -21.31 17.09 -15.58
CA ASP A 229 -21.37 17.23 -17.04
C ASP A 229 -20.02 17.06 -17.74
N SER A 230 -18.91 17.15 -17.00
CA SER A 230 -17.56 17.00 -17.55
C SER A 230 -16.63 16.19 -16.65
N VAL A 231 -15.56 15.68 -17.22
CA VAL A 231 -14.50 14.97 -16.48
C VAL A 231 -13.70 15.95 -15.59
N GLU A 232 -13.67 17.23 -15.98
CA GLU A 232 -13.00 18.33 -15.29
C GLU A 232 -13.87 18.99 -14.20
N ASP A 233 -15.06 18.46 -13.93
CA ASP A 233 -15.94 18.99 -12.90
C ASP A 233 -15.23 18.98 -11.52
N PRO A 234 -15.28 20.06 -10.74
CA PRO A 234 -14.66 20.12 -9.41
C PRO A 234 -15.06 18.97 -8.48
N MET A 235 -16.29 18.45 -8.62
CA MET A 235 -16.78 17.32 -7.83
C MET A 235 -16.04 16.03 -8.17
N VAL A 236 -15.64 15.82 -9.43
CA VAL A 236 -14.81 14.67 -9.83
C VAL A 236 -13.47 14.73 -9.11
N SER A 237 -12.80 15.89 -9.17
CA SER A 237 -11.51 16.10 -8.51
C SER A 237 -11.60 15.95 -6.99
N GLN A 238 -12.64 16.52 -6.37
CA GLN A 238 -12.87 16.42 -4.93
C GLN A 238 -13.16 14.99 -4.49
N ALA A 239 -14.02 14.27 -5.21
CA ALA A 239 -14.34 12.87 -4.92
C ALA A 239 -13.08 12.00 -5.01
N LEU A 240 -12.28 12.16 -6.07
CA LEU A 240 -11.01 11.43 -6.23
C LEU A 240 -9.98 11.79 -5.15
N LYS A 241 -9.92 13.06 -4.71
CA LYS A 241 -9.02 13.49 -3.64
C LYS A 241 -9.39 12.86 -2.29
N LEU A 242 -10.66 12.94 -1.88
CA LEU A 242 -11.16 12.39 -0.62
C LEU A 242 -10.91 10.90 -0.54
N SER A 243 -11.20 10.25 -1.66
CA SER A 243 -10.95 8.86 -1.93
C SER A 243 -9.46 8.53 -1.69
N ARG A 244 -8.54 9.04 -2.52
CA ARG A 244 -7.11 8.70 -2.39
C ARG A 244 -6.56 8.92 -0.99
N GLU A 245 -6.99 10.00 -0.35
CA GLU A 245 -6.57 10.30 1.02
C GLU A 245 -7.07 9.26 2.03
N PHE A 246 -8.30 8.73 1.85
CA PHE A 246 -8.84 7.63 2.63
C PHE A 246 -7.97 6.38 2.53
N MET A 247 -7.61 5.97 1.32
CA MET A 247 -6.74 4.80 1.13
C MET A 247 -5.34 5.02 1.69
N ASN A 248 -4.75 6.19 1.42
CA ASN A 248 -3.45 6.56 1.96
C ASN A 248 -3.45 6.61 3.49
N CYS A 249 -4.58 6.89 4.14
CA CYS A 249 -4.67 6.88 5.59
C CYS A 249 -4.99 5.49 6.19
N THR A 250 -5.62 4.59 5.44
CA THR A 250 -6.19 3.34 5.99
C THR A 250 -5.54 2.06 5.47
N GLY A 251 -4.64 2.17 4.48
CA GLY A 251 -3.88 1.03 3.95
C GLY A 251 -2.97 0.38 5.00
N PRO A 252 -2.80 -0.96 4.98
CA PRO A 252 -1.97 -1.66 5.96
C PRO A 252 -0.50 -1.22 5.90
N VAL A 253 -0.01 -0.85 4.72
CA VAL A 253 1.37 -0.36 4.52
C VAL A 253 1.55 1.08 5.01
N SER A 254 0.51 1.91 4.88
CA SER A 254 0.54 3.34 5.22
C SER A 254 0.17 3.65 6.68
N ASN A 255 -0.40 2.68 7.41
CA ASN A 255 -0.97 2.88 8.73
C ASN A 255 -0.36 1.96 9.81
N LEU A 256 0.91 2.18 10.12
CA LEU A 256 1.59 1.51 11.23
C LEU A 256 1.06 1.94 12.62
N VAL A 257 0.37 3.08 12.71
CA VAL A 257 -0.19 3.61 13.95
C VAL A 257 -1.25 2.67 14.54
N ASP A 258 -2.00 1.96 13.71
CA ASP A 258 -3.00 0.97 14.16
C ASP A 258 -2.36 -0.30 14.75
N PHE A 259 -1.10 -0.60 14.43
CA PHE A 259 -0.39 -1.81 14.88
C PHE A 259 0.60 -1.55 16.02
N ILE A 260 1.03 -0.30 16.21
CA ILE A 260 1.99 0.10 17.24
C ILE A 260 1.28 1.06 18.21
N THR A 261 0.63 0.50 19.24
CA THR A 261 -0.20 1.25 20.19
C THR A 261 0.45 2.51 20.79
N PRO A 262 1.75 2.52 21.17
CA PRO A 262 2.38 3.74 21.68
C PRO A 262 2.35 4.94 20.70
N LEU A 263 2.27 4.70 19.39
CA LEU A 263 2.17 5.79 18.39
C LEU A 263 0.82 6.51 18.46
N GLN A 264 -0.22 5.89 19.03
CA GLN A 264 -1.55 6.48 19.18
C GLN A 264 -1.59 7.54 20.29
N TRP A 265 -0.61 7.55 21.20
CA TRP A 265 -0.53 8.53 22.29
C TRP A 265 -0.03 9.91 21.85
N PHE A 266 0.57 10.00 20.66
CA PHE A 266 1.15 11.23 20.12
C PHE A 266 0.36 11.72 18.90
N THR A 267 0.39 13.04 18.67
CA THR A 267 -0.15 13.61 17.44
C THR A 267 0.78 13.31 16.27
N THR A 268 0.47 12.26 15.51
CA THR A 268 1.22 11.91 14.30
C THR A 268 0.68 12.70 13.09
N PRO A 269 1.49 12.91 12.03
CA PRO A 269 1.00 13.48 10.78
C PRO A 269 -0.18 12.70 10.20
N LEU A 270 -0.19 11.37 10.38
CA LEU A 270 -1.29 10.50 9.95
C LEU A 270 -2.59 10.81 10.70
N LEU A 271 -2.54 11.01 12.02
CA LEU A 271 -3.71 11.38 12.80
C LEU A 271 -4.28 12.75 12.36
N ALA A 272 -3.41 13.72 12.10
CA ALA A 272 -3.83 15.04 11.60
C ALA A 272 -4.51 14.92 10.22
N ARG A 273 -3.95 14.12 9.31
CA ARG A 273 -4.54 13.81 8.00
C ARG A 273 -5.90 13.11 8.13
N GLY A 274 -6.00 12.09 9.00
CA GLY A 274 -7.25 11.38 9.26
C GLY A 274 -8.36 12.28 9.80
N LYS A 275 -8.04 13.19 10.73
CA LYS A 275 -8.99 14.20 11.24
C LYS A 275 -9.43 15.19 10.16
N LYS A 276 -8.49 15.65 9.33
CA LYS A 276 -8.80 16.52 8.20
C LYS A 276 -9.72 15.81 7.21
N LEU A 277 -9.43 14.56 6.87
CA LEU A 277 -10.25 13.75 5.99
C LEU A 277 -11.66 13.54 6.55
N HIS A 278 -11.80 13.22 7.84
CA HIS A 278 -13.11 13.14 8.50
C HIS A 278 -13.93 14.41 8.25
N GLN A 279 -13.33 15.58 8.51
CA GLN A 279 -14.00 16.86 8.32
C GLN A 279 -14.39 17.08 6.85
N GLU A 280 -13.47 16.83 5.91
CA GLU A 280 -13.75 17.02 4.49
C GLU A 280 -14.85 16.06 3.97
N LEU A 281 -14.91 14.82 4.48
CA LEU A 281 -15.99 13.87 4.15
C LEU A 281 -17.35 14.34 4.67
N VAL A 282 -17.40 14.76 5.94
CA VAL A 282 -18.63 15.25 6.58
C VAL A 282 -19.12 16.53 5.89
N ASP A 283 -18.22 17.47 5.59
CA ASP A 283 -18.58 18.72 4.94
C ASP A 283 -19.08 18.49 3.51
N THR A 284 -18.40 17.62 2.74
CA THR A 284 -18.78 17.34 1.35
C THR A 284 -20.13 16.63 1.29
N TYR A 285 -20.23 15.43 1.88
CA TYR A 285 -21.41 14.59 1.72
C TYR A 285 -22.55 14.98 2.66
N GLY A 286 -22.25 15.46 3.87
CA GLY A 286 -23.25 16.05 4.76
C GLY A 286 -23.83 17.34 4.19
N GLY A 287 -23.01 18.16 3.50
CA GLY A 287 -23.48 19.33 2.76
C GLY A 287 -24.49 18.97 1.66
N MET A 288 -24.21 17.92 0.88
CA MET A 288 -25.13 17.42 -0.16
C MET A 288 -26.45 16.92 0.42
N ILE A 289 -26.42 16.19 1.55
CA ILE A 289 -27.64 15.72 2.24
C ILE A 289 -28.47 16.91 2.72
N LYS A 290 -27.85 17.91 3.34
CA LYS A 290 -28.55 19.12 3.81
C LYS A 290 -29.16 19.91 2.65
N ALA A 291 -28.51 19.97 1.51
CA ALA A 291 -29.06 20.61 0.32
C ALA A 291 -30.31 19.88 -0.19
N ILE A 292 -30.32 18.55 -0.19
CA ILE A 292 -31.49 17.74 -0.54
C ILE A 292 -32.63 17.95 0.46
N GLU A 293 -32.32 17.95 1.75
CA GLU A 293 -33.30 18.21 2.80
C GLU A 293 -33.94 19.59 2.66
N ALA A 294 -33.15 20.62 2.35
CA ALA A 294 -33.66 21.96 2.11
C ALA A 294 -34.65 22.00 0.93
N ARG A 295 -34.35 21.28 -0.16
CA ARG A 295 -35.25 21.16 -1.34
C ARG A 295 -36.54 20.43 -0.99
N MET A 296 -36.44 19.34 -0.23
CA MET A 296 -37.63 18.62 0.26
C MET A 296 -38.51 19.52 1.14
N ASN A 297 -37.91 20.30 2.04
CA ASN A 297 -38.63 21.23 2.91
C ASN A 297 -39.25 22.40 2.14
N ALA A 298 -38.67 22.78 0.99
CA ALA A 298 -39.25 23.76 0.07
C ALA A 298 -40.43 23.20 -0.76
N GLY A 299 -40.76 21.91 -0.60
CA GLY A 299 -41.84 21.24 -1.34
C GLY A 299 -41.45 20.86 -2.78
N GLU A 300 -40.16 20.84 -3.11
CA GLU A 300 -39.70 20.33 -4.40
C GLU A 300 -39.83 18.81 -4.48
N ASP A 301 -40.22 18.31 -5.65
CA ASP A 301 -40.20 16.88 -5.93
C ASP A 301 -38.76 16.42 -6.19
N VAL A 302 -38.10 15.91 -5.15
CA VAL A 302 -36.74 15.37 -5.25
C VAL A 302 -36.81 13.89 -5.65
N PRO A 303 -36.07 13.46 -6.69
CA PRO A 303 -35.99 12.06 -7.08
C PRO A 303 -35.56 11.13 -5.93
N ASP A 304 -36.00 9.87 -6.00
CA ASP A 304 -35.61 8.87 -5.01
C ASP A 304 -34.11 8.58 -5.07
N CYS A 305 -33.44 8.82 -3.95
CA CYS A 305 -32.01 8.61 -3.76
C CYS A 305 -31.70 8.20 -2.31
N LEU A 306 -30.45 7.79 -2.05
CA LEU A 306 -30.02 7.40 -0.69
C LEU A 306 -30.26 8.51 0.33
N ALA A 307 -29.87 9.75 0.00
CA ALA A 307 -30.02 10.88 0.91
C ALA A 307 -31.49 11.10 1.29
N LYS A 308 -32.41 11.11 0.32
CA LYS A 308 -33.86 11.20 0.57
C LYS A 308 -34.33 10.04 1.46
N THR A 309 -33.89 8.82 1.18
CA THR A 309 -34.24 7.63 1.98
C THR A 309 -33.78 7.77 3.43
N MET A 310 -32.55 8.24 3.66
CA MET A 310 -32.01 8.47 5.01
C MET A 310 -32.74 9.60 5.75
N ILE A 311 -33.08 10.69 5.05
CA ILE A 311 -33.86 11.81 5.62
C ILE A 311 -35.24 11.33 6.07
N LEU A 312 -35.93 10.54 5.23
CA LEU A 312 -37.24 9.97 5.57
C LEU A 312 -37.17 8.95 6.71
N ALA A 313 -36.11 8.13 6.75
CA ALA A 313 -35.88 7.14 7.80
C ALA A 313 -35.30 7.72 9.09
N ARG A 314 -34.99 9.02 9.14
CA ARG A 314 -34.26 9.66 10.25
C ARG A 314 -34.89 9.40 11.63
N LYS A 315 -36.22 9.57 11.74
CA LYS A 315 -36.95 9.37 12.99
C LYS A 315 -37.17 7.90 13.34
N SER A 316 -37.45 7.06 12.34
CA SER A 316 -37.76 5.64 12.58
C SER A 316 -36.51 4.81 12.89
N GLU A 317 -35.36 5.19 12.35
CA GLU A 317 -34.08 4.48 12.52
C GLU A 317 -33.09 5.28 13.40
N ASP A 318 -33.53 6.34 14.07
CA ASP A 318 -32.71 7.17 14.97
C ASP A 318 -31.35 7.54 14.36
N LEU A 319 -31.37 8.17 13.18
CA LEU A 319 -30.17 8.56 12.45
C LEU A 319 -29.78 9.99 12.79
N ASP A 320 -28.54 10.19 13.25
CA ASP A 320 -27.98 11.52 13.39
C ASP A 320 -27.36 12.01 12.06
N ASP A 321 -27.07 13.31 11.98
CA ASP A 321 -26.48 13.92 10.77
C ASP A 321 -25.13 13.29 10.41
N LEU A 322 -24.38 12.85 11.43
CA LEU A 322 -23.08 12.22 11.24
C LEU A 322 -23.21 10.80 10.70
N ASP A 323 -24.21 10.03 11.13
CA ASP A 323 -24.55 8.71 10.60
C ASP A 323 -24.86 8.82 9.11
N MET A 324 -25.73 9.76 8.72
CA MET A 324 -26.08 9.95 7.31
C MET A 324 -24.87 10.39 6.49
N ALA A 325 -24.06 11.33 7.00
CA ALA A 325 -22.87 11.81 6.30
C ALA A 325 -21.81 10.71 6.12
N ILE A 326 -21.50 9.93 7.17
CA ILE A 326 -20.52 8.85 7.11
C ILE A 326 -21.04 7.65 6.32
N LEU A 327 -22.34 7.33 6.38
CA LEU A 327 -22.93 6.30 5.53
C LEU A 327 -22.82 6.68 4.06
N ALA A 328 -23.23 7.90 3.69
CA ALA A 328 -23.09 8.40 2.33
C ALA A 328 -21.62 8.44 1.90
N SER A 329 -20.72 8.89 2.77
CA SER A 329 -19.26 8.84 2.52
C SER A 329 -18.78 7.42 2.25
N GLY A 330 -19.24 6.43 3.02
CA GLY A 330 -18.86 5.03 2.86
C GLY A 330 -19.38 4.42 1.56
N PHE A 331 -20.59 4.78 1.12
CA PHE A 331 -21.11 4.37 -0.20
C PHE A 331 -20.43 5.09 -1.34
N MET A 332 -20.12 6.37 -1.17
CA MET A 332 -19.34 7.11 -2.15
C MET A 332 -17.97 6.49 -2.24
N ILE A 333 -17.15 6.43 -1.20
CA ILE A 333 -15.83 5.76 -1.25
C ILE A 333 -15.95 4.31 -1.79
N GLY A 334 -16.93 3.53 -1.35
CA GLY A 334 -17.12 2.15 -1.85
C GLY A 334 -17.52 2.05 -3.32
N GLY A 335 -18.35 2.97 -3.82
CA GLY A 335 -18.80 3.02 -5.22
C GLY A 335 -17.95 3.92 -6.13
N VAL A 336 -17.09 4.77 -5.55
CA VAL A 336 -16.31 5.82 -6.20
C VAL A 336 -14.80 5.54 -6.17
N GLU A 337 -14.33 4.61 -5.34
CA GLU A 337 -12.89 4.37 -5.13
C GLU A 337 -12.52 2.87 -5.04
N THR A 338 -11.41 2.35 -5.64
CA THR A 338 -9.96 2.72 -5.52
C THR A 338 -9.20 3.05 -6.81
N ASP A 339 -8.72 4.30 -6.84
CA ASP A 339 -7.95 5.03 -7.87
C ASP A 339 -8.35 4.94 -9.35
N LEU A 340 -9.55 4.42 -9.62
CA LEU A 340 -10.61 5.04 -10.44
C LEU A 340 -11.84 4.10 -10.44
N PHE A 341 -12.61 4.00 -9.33
CA PHE A 341 -13.90 3.29 -9.14
C PHE A 341 -13.86 1.75 -9.27
N GLN A 342 -14.40 0.97 -8.33
CA GLN A 342 -14.31 -0.51 -8.41
C GLN A 342 -14.90 -1.09 -9.70
N THR A 343 -16.10 -0.63 -10.07
CA THR A 343 -16.72 -0.93 -11.36
C THR A 343 -15.85 -0.42 -12.51
N ALA A 344 -15.38 0.83 -12.44
CA ALA A 344 -14.58 1.36 -13.54
C ALA A 344 -13.17 0.76 -13.60
N SER A 345 -12.60 0.18 -12.55
CA SER A 345 -11.37 -0.61 -12.57
C SER A 345 -11.60 -1.87 -13.40
N ILE A 346 -12.75 -2.55 -13.24
CA ILE A 346 -13.11 -3.70 -14.10
C ILE A 346 -13.29 -3.24 -15.55
N ILE A 347 -13.99 -2.12 -15.80
CA ILE A 347 -14.14 -1.54 -17.14
C ILE A 347 -12.77 -1.15 -17.74
N GLN A 348 -11.86 -0.61 -16.94
CA GLN A 348 -10.50 -0.24 -17.36
C GLN A 348 -9.65 -1.48 -17.66
N TRP A 349 -9.70 -2.52 -16.83
CA TRP A 349 -9.02 -3.78 -17.10
C TRP A 349 -9.55 -4.47 -18.34
N PHE A 350 -10.87 -4.42 -18.55
CA PHE A 350 -11.47 -4.86 -19.80
C PHE A 350 -10.89 -4.09 -21.00
N LEU A 351 -10.83 -2.76 -20.92
CA LEU A 351 -10.26 -1.91 -21.97
C LEU A 351 -8.74 -2.09 -22.16
N ALA A 352 -8.02 -2.53 -21.13
CA ALA A 352 -6.60 -2.87 -21.20
C ALA A 352 -6.38 -4.26 -21.82
N LEU A 353 -7.20 -5.25 -21.46
CA LEU A 353 -7.04 -6.65 -21.88
C LEU A 353 -7.50 -6.91 -23.30
N ILE A 354 -8.71 -6.48 -23.65
CA ILE A 354 -9.36 -6.85 -24.92
C ILE A 354 -8.57 -6.48 -26.18
N PRO A 355 -7.86 -5.34 -26.23
CA PRO A 355 -6.96 -5.04 -27.35
C PRO A 355 -5.92 -6.13 -27.66
N ALA A 356 -5.44 -6.84 -26.63
CA ALA A 356 -4.48 -7.94 -26.77
C ALA A 356 -5.13 -9.27 -27.25
N TYR A 357 -6.46 -9.36 -27.27
CA TYR A 357 -7.22 -10.56 -27.66
C TYR A 357 -8.28 -10.25 -28.74
N PRO A 358 -7.87 -9.87 -29.96
CA PRO A 358 -8.80 -9.49 -31.03
C PRO A 358 -9.77 -10.62 -31.42
N GLU A 359 -9.36 -11.88 -31.34
CA GLU A 359 -10.23 -13.03 -31.62
C GLU A 359 -11.38 -13.16 -30.61
N ILE A 360 -11.09 -12.95 -29.31
CA ILE A 360 -12.09 -12.96 -28.24
C ILE A 360 -13.06 -11.80 -28.43
N GLN A 361 -12.53 -10.61 -28.75
CA GLN A 361 -13.31 -9.41 -29.04
C GLN A 361 -14.31 -9.67 -30.18
N LYS A 362 -13.82 -10.24 -31.29
CA LYS A 362 -14.63 -10.50 -32.50
C LYS A 362 -15.75 -11.51 -32.23
N LYS A 363 -15.48 -12.60 -31.51
CA LYS A 363 -16.51 -13.57 -31.14
C LYS A 363 -17.62 -12.95 -30.27
N ALA A 364 -17.26 -12.15 -29.27
CA ALA A 364 -18.25 -11.47 -28.42
C ALA A 364 -19.07 -10.43 -29.20
N GLN A 365 -18.44 -9.77 -30.16
CA GLN A 365 -19.10 -8.86 -31.10
C GLN A 365 -20.09 -9.59 -32.04
N GLU A 366 -19.75 -10.78 -32.52
CA GLU A 366 -20.64 -11.63 -33.34
C GLU A 366 -21.86 -12.11 -32.54
N GLU A 367 -21.66 -12.46 -31.26
CA GLU A 367 -22.74 -12.80 -30.32
C GLU A 367 -23.72 -11.61 -30.15
N LEU A 368 -23.20 -10.41 -29.89
CA LEU A 368 -24.01 -9.19 -29.76
C LEU A 368 -24.75 -8.85 -31.06
N ASP A 369 -24.11 -9.01 -32.22
CA ASP A 369 -24.74 -8.79 -33.52
C ASP A 369 -25.90 -9.77 -33.77
N ARG A 370 -25.84 -10.98 -33.22
CA ARG A 370 -26.90 -11.99 -33.34
C ARG A 370 -28.08 -11.71 -32.40
N VAL A 371 -27.82 -11.35 -31.15
CA VAL A 371 -28.86 -11.20 -30.11
C VAL A 371 -29.50 -9.82 -30.13
N VAL A 372 -28.69 -8.77 -30.16
CA VAL A 372 -29.15 -7.37 -30.10
C VAL A 372 -29.38 -6.82 -31.51
N GLY A 373 -28.58 -7.28 -32.47
CA GLY A 373 -28.51 -6.69 -33.80
C GLY A 373 -27.72 -5.38 -33.79
N ARG A 374 -27.66 -4.73 -34.95
CA ARG A 374 -26.93 -3.46 -35.14
C ARG A 374 -27.86 -2.24 -35.11
N ASP A 375 -29.12 -2.44 -34.73
CA ASP A 375 -30.14 -1.42 -34.90
C ASP A 375 -30.43 -0.55 -33.67
N ARG A 376 -30.15 -1.08 -32.49
CA ARG A 376 -30.34 -0.45 -31.18
C ARG A 376 -29.15 -0.75 -30.27
N LEU A 377 -28.98 0.04 -29.22
CA LEU A 377 -27.99 -0.24 -28.18
C LEU A 377 -28.42 -1.47 -27.35
N PRO A 378 -27.46 -2.25 -26.82
CA PRO A 378 -27.74 -3.24 -25.80
C PRO A 378 -28.42 -2.62 -24.57
N THR A 379 -29.43 -3.31 -24.04
CA THR A 379 -30.18 -2.95 -22.82
C THR A 379 -30.19 -4.13 -21.84
N ILE A 380 -30.47 -3.89 -20.56
CA ILE A 380 -30.43 -4.94 -19.54
C ILE A 380 -31.38 -6.13 -19.83
N GLU A 381 -32.42 -5.93 -20.64
CA GLU A 381 -33.32 -7.02 -21.05
C GLU A 381 -32.63 -8.03 -21.96
N ASP A 382 -31.60 -7.60 -22.70
CA ASP A 382 -30.80 -8.47 -23.55
C ASP A 382 -29.91 -9.40 -22.74
N GLU A 383 -29.60 -9.05 -21.49
CA GLU A 383 -28.82 -9.91 -20.59
C GLU A 383 -29.43 -11.30 -20.45
N LYS A 384 -30.77 -11.42 -20.50
CA LYS A 384 -31.48 -12.70 -20.42
C LYS A 384 -31.37 -13.51 -21.71
N ASN A 385 -31.19 -12.84 -22.85
CA ASN A 385 -31.18 -13.40 -24.20
C ASN A 385 -29.77 -13.62 -24.75
N LEU A 386 -28.77 -12.94 -24.20
CA LEU A 386 -27.40 -13.41 -24.16
C LEU A 386 -27.43 -14.61 -23.19
N PRO A 387 -27.10 -15.83 -23.61
CA PRO A 387 -27.57 -17.06 -22.99
C PRO A 387 -27.21 -17.14 -21.51
N TYR A 388 -28.19 -16.71 -20.74
CA TYR A 388 -28.17 -16.58 -19.32
C TYR A 388 -29.23 -17.51 -18.69
N CYS A 389 -30.24 -18.00 -19.42
CA CYS A 389 -31.21 -18.94 -18.86
C CYS A 389 -31.94 -19.75 -19.96
N HIS A 390 -32.32 -20.98 -19.59
CA HIS A 390 -32.91 -22.09 -20.37
C HIS A 390 -31.81 -23.03 -20.92
N VAL A 391 -31.46 -24.12 -20.25
CA VAL A 391 -32.27 -25.36 -20.25
C VAL A 391 -32.20 -26.13 -18.92
N ARG A 392 -33.29 -26.09 -18.15
CA ARG A 392 -33.80 -27.26 -17.40
C ARG A 392 -35.14 -27.66 -18.00
N ILE A 393 -35.13 -28.07 -19.27
CA ILE A 393 -36.25 -28.77 -19.90
C ILE A 393 -35.67 -29.90 -20.75
N PHE A 394 -35.99 -31.11 -20.32
CA PHE A 394 -36.02 -32.34 -21.10
C PHE A 394 -36.50 -32.05 -22.53
N GLU A 395 -35.80 -32.57 -23.54
CA GLU A 395 -36.37 -32.84 -24.87
C GLU A 395 -36.43 -31.70 -25.93
N PHE A 396 -35.42 -30.82 -26.04
CA PHE A 396 -35.16 -30.12 -27.31
C PHE A 396 -33.66 -29.87 -27.58
N THR A 397 -32.87 -30.93 -27.43
CA THR A 397 -31.51 -31.05 -27.95
C THR A 397 -31.60 -31.08 -29.48
N LEU A 398 -31.15 -30.03 -30.18
CA LEU A 398 -30.60 -30.03 -31.56
C LEU A 398 -30.51 -28.64 -32.24
N ARG A 399 -30.86 -27.51 -31.59
CA ARG A 399 -30.80 -26.17 -32.24
C ARG A 399 -29.79 -25.16 -31.68
N CYS A 400 -29.13 -25.47 -30.56
CA CYS A 400 -28.01 -24.69 -30.00
C CYS A 400 -26.74 -25.56 -30.01
N ALA A 401 -26.18 -25.81 -31.19
CA ALA A 401 -25.01 -26.68 -31.37
C ALA A 401 -23.68 -25.91 -31.53
N ASN A 402 -23.64 -24.60 -31.27
CA ASN A 402 -22.42 -23.81 -31.39
C ASN A 402 -21.97 -23.29 -30.02
N VAL A 403 -20.75 -23.67 -29.65
CA VAL A 403 -19.96 -23.32 -28.44
C VAL A 403 -19.55 -21.83 -28.42
N THR A 404 -20.38 -20.94 -28.95
CA THR A 404 -20.04 -19.51 -29.15
C THR A 404 -21.00 -18.59 -28.40
N ASP A 405 -21.86 -19.19 -27.58
CA ASP A 405 -23.12 -18.57 -27.24
C ASP A 405 -23.06 -17.67 -26.00
N CYS A 406 -22.18 -17.90 -25.01
CA CYS A 406 -22.11 -17.11 -23.76
C CYS A 406 -20.81 -16.30 -23.57
N LEU A 407 -20.08 -15.97 -24.65
CA LEU A 407 -18.70 -15.50 -24.53
C LEU A 407 -18.59 -14.11 -23.88
N PHE A 408 -19.55 -13.22 -24.11
CA PHE A 408 -19.57 -11.89 -23.49
C PHE A 408 -19.49 -11.96 -21.96
N LYS A 409 -20.39 -12.73 -21.34
CA LYS A 409 -20.46 -12.85 -19.89
C LYS A 409 -19.21 -13.53 -19.34
N ALA A 410 -18.75 -14.57 -20.03
CA ALA A 410 -17.51 -15.25 -19.75
C ALA A 410 -16.29 -14.30 -19.72
N ILE A 411 -16.25 -13.30 -20.60
CA ILE A 411 -15.19 -12.27 -20.59
C ILE A 411 -15.27 -11.45 -19.31
N VAL A 412 -16.45 -10.98 -18.92
CA VAL A 412 -16.61 -10.16 -17.71
C VAL A 412 -16.16 -10.92 -16.47
N ILE A 413 -16.64 -12.16 -16.30
CA ILE A 413 -16.26 -13.01 -15.16
C ILE A 413 -14.74 -13.27 -15.16
N GLU A 414 -14.15 -13.55 -16.32
CA GLU A 414 -12.71 -13.78 -16.40
C GLU A 414 -11.92 -12.52 -16.04
N VAL A 415 -12.35 -11.32 -16.46
CA VAL A 415 -11.75 -10.03 -16.05
C VAL A 415 -11.85 -9.84 -14.53
N GLU A 416 -13.04 -10.07 -13.95
CA GLU A 416 -13.27 -10.00 -12.50
C GLU A 416 -12.39 -10.98 -11.71
N ARG A 417 -12.09 -12.16 -12.29
CA ARG A 417 -11.18 -13.14 -11.70
C ARG A 417 -9.71 -12.70 -11.81
N VAL A 418 -9.22 -12.36 -13.00
CA VAL A 418 -7.79 -12.06 -13.21
C VAL A 418 -7.37 -10.73 -12.60
N HIS A 419 -8.26 -9.74 -12.62
CA HIS A 419 -7.98 -8.37 -12.19
C HIS A 419 -9.02 -7.85 -11.19
N ASN A 420 -9.22 -8.63 -10.14
CA ASN A 420 -10.05 -8.27 -9.00
C ASN A 420 -9.52 -6.99 -8.29
N PRO A 421 -10.34 -5.93 -8.13
CA PRO A 421 -9.96 -4.72 -7.40
C PRO A 421 -9.56 -4.96 -5.94
N PHE A 422 -10.05 -6.05 -5.32
CA PHE A 422 -9.81 -6.46 -3.93
C PHE A 422 -9.30 -7.90 -3.83
N TRP A 423 -8.01 -8.09 -4.13
CA TRP A 423 -7.33 -9.38 -3.88
C TRP A 423 -7.21 -9.78 -2.41
N LEU A 424 -7.35 -8.81 -1.51
CA LEU A 424 -7.43 -9.04 -0.07
C LEU A 424 -8.77 -8.51 0.44
N GLY A 425 -9.60 -9.41 0.95
CA GLY A 425 -10.88 -9.05 1.55
C GLY A 425 -10.69 -8.13 2.75
N THR A 426 -11.67 -7.25 3.01
CA THR A 426 -11.61 -6.36 4.17
C THR A 426 -11.42 -7.18 5.46
N PRO A 427 -10.49 -6.81 6.37
CA PRO A 427 -10.15 -7.63 7.53
C PRO A 427 -11.30 -7.88 8.50
N HIS A 428 -11.62 -9.15 8.75
CA HIS A 428 -12.61 -9.62 9.74
C HIS A 428 -11.96 -9.83 11.10
N VAL A 429 -12.74 -9.89 12.18
CA VAL A 429 -12.24 -10.26 13.51
C VAL A 429 -13.10 -11.37 14.11
N ALA A 430 -12.44 -12.37 14.71
CA ALA A 430 -13.08 -13.39 15.52
C ALA A 430 -13.57 -12.80 16.84
N SER A 431 -14.88 -12.88 17.12
CA SER A 431 -15.47 -12.37 18.37
C SER A 431 -15.22 -13.26 19.58
N GLU A 432 -14.90 -14.53 19.35
CA GLU A 432 -14.65 -15.54 20.38
C GLU A 432 -13.57 -16.53 19.91
N ASP A 433 -13.05 -17.29 20.88
CA ASP A 433 -12.09 -18.37 20.65
C ASP A 433 -12.75 -19.50 19.86
N PHE A 434 -12.08 -20.00 18.81
CA PHE A 434 -12.62 -21.03 17.94
C PHE A 434 -11.55 -22.03 17.51
N VAL A 435 -11.88 -23.33 17.43
CA VAL A 435 -10.98 -24.36 16.92
C VAL A 435 -11.52 -24.88 15.59
N TYR A 436 -10.78 -24.64 14.52
CA TYR A 436 -11.10 -25.12 13.18
C TYR A 436 -10.21 -26.30 12.80
N LYS A 437 -10.79 -27.50 12.68
CA LYS A 437 -10.06 -28.73 12.27
C LYS A 437 -8.73 -28.94 13.01
N GLY A 438 -8.73 -28.71 14.33
CA GLY A 438 -7.55 -28.85 15.20
C GLY A 438 -6.57 -27.66 15.17
N GLN A 439 -6.91 -26.57 14.48
CA GLN A 439 -6.16 -25.32 14.47
C GLN A 439 -6.89 -24.26 15.29
N TYR A 440 -6.22 -23.67 16.27
CA TYR A 440 -6.81 -22.70 17.18
C TYR A 440 -6.81 -21.29 16.59
N ILE A 441 -7.96 -20.62 16.63
CA ILE A 441 -8.13 -19.21 16.25
C ILE A 441 -8.60 -18.46 17.49
N PRO A 442 -7.69 -17.76 18.20
CA PRO A 442 -8.05 -16.97 19.37
C PRO A 442 -9.02 -15.84 19.03
N LYS A 443 -9.81 -15.42 20.00
CA LYS A 443 -10.55 -14.16 20.00
C LYS A 443 -9.64 -12.99 19.63
N ASP A 444 -10.22 -11.99 18.97
CA ASP A 444 -9.54 -10.79 18.50
C ASP A 444 -8.50 -11.05 17.39
N THR A 445 -8.43 -12.28 16.86
CA THR A 445 -7.65 -12.60 15.66
C THR A 445 -8.28 -11.96 14.44
N VAL A 446 -7.46 -11.32 13.60
CA VAL A 446 -7.90 -10.73 12.34
C VAL A 446 -7.86 -11.77 11.22
N LEU A 447 -8.92 -11.91 10.45
CA LEU A 447 -8.99 -12.84 9.32
C LEU A 447 -9.04 -12.07 8.00
N ILE A 448 -8.20 -12.47 7.04
CA ILE A 448 -8.17 -11.88 5.70
C ILE A 448 -8.50 -12.98 4.68
N LEU A 449 -9.46 -12.71 3.79
CA LEU A 449 -9.63 -13.55 2.60
C LEU A 449 -8.57 -13.20 1.58
N ASN A 450 -7.75 -14.17 1.21
CA ASN A 450 -6.87 -14.06 0.07
C ASN A 450 -7.62 -14.50 -1.18
N THR A 451 -8.36 -13.57 -1.77
CA THR A 451 -9.18 -13.83 -2.97
C THR A 451 -8.29 -14.08 -4.18
N TYR A 452 -7.08 -13.51 -4.23
CA TYR A 452 -6.09 -13.80 -5.27
C TYR A 452 -5.78 -15.30 -5.37
N SER A 453 -5.41 -15.95 -4.27
CA SER A 453 -5.10 -17.39 -4.30
C SER A 453 -6.32 -18.24 -4.63
N MET A 454 -7.51 -17.88 -4.13
CA MET A 454 -8.76 -18.60 -4.46
C MET A 454 -9.11 -18.47 -5.95
N HIS A 455 -8.94 -17.28 -6.54
CA HIS A 455 -9.12 -17.01 -7.97
C HIS A 455 -8.06 -17.67 -8.87
N HIS A 456 -6.98 -18.18 -8.29
CA HIS A 456 -5.96 -18.95 -8.98
C HIS A 456 -5.94 -20.43 -8.55
N HIS A 457 -7.00 -20.90 -7.88
CA HIS A 457 -7.07 -22.28 -7.42
C HIS A 457 -7.23 -23.24 -8.60
N PRO A 458 -6.34 -24.23 -8.78
CA PRO A 458 -6.31 -25.06 -9.97
C PRO A 458 -7.53 -25.98 -10.11
N GLU A 459 -8.22 -26.29 -9.00
CA GLU A 459 -9.42 -27.14 -9.00
C GLU A 459 -10.59 -26.52 -9.76
N ARG A 460 -10.81 -25.20 -9.63
CA ARG A 460 -11.86 -24.46 -10.37
C ARG A 460 -11.33 -23.82 -11.65
N HIS A 461 -10.06 -23.39 -11.66
CA HIS A 461 -9.49 -22.65 -12.77
C HIS A 461 -8.26 -23.37 -13.34
N PRO A 462 -8.44 -24.32 -14.28
CA PRO A 462 -7.34 -24.87 -15.07
C PRO A 462 -6.58 -23.76 -15.78
N GLU A 463 -5.25 -23.79 -15.77
CA GLU A 463 -4.40 -22.71 -16.33
C GLU A 463 -4.75 -21.31 -15.78
N PRO A 464 -4.70 -21.09 -14.46
CA PRO A 464 -5.27 -19.88 -13.83
C PRO A 464 -4.57 -18.57 -14.22
N ARG A 465 -3.40 -18.64 -14.85
CA ARG A 465 -2.60 -17.49 -15.30
C ARG A 465 -2.91 -17.04 -16.72
N LYS A 466 -3.64 -17.85 -17.48
CA LYS A 466 -4.03 -17.53 -18.86
C LYS A 466 -5.42 -16.89 -18.83
N PHE A 467 -5.56 -15.75 -19.51
CA PHE A 467 -6.86 -15.16 -19.76
C PHE A 467 -7.61 -16.04 -20.76
N HIS A 468 -8.61 -16.78 -20.27
CA HIS A 468 -9.35 -17.76 -21.05
C HIS A 468 -10.83 -17.73 -20.67
N PRO A 469 -11.59 -16.78 -21.23
CA PRO A 469 -13.03 -16.61 -20.96
C PRO A 469 -13.85 -17.86 -21.21
N GLU A 470 -13.54 -18.65 -22.24
CA GLU A 470 -14.31 -19.83 -22.65
C GLU A 470 -14.54 -20.86 -21.51
N ARG A 471 -13.76 -20.81 -20.42
CA ARG A 471 -14.00 -21.62 -19.21
C ARG A 471 -15.34 -21.36 -18.50
N TYR A 472 -15.99 -20.23 -18.75
CA TYR A 472 -17.28 -19.85 -18.16
C TYR A 472 -18.44 -19.96 -19.13
N ILE A 473 -18.25 -20.59 -20.30
CA ILE A 473 -19.31 -20.64 -21.31
C ILE A 473 -20.55 -21.41 -20.82
N ASP A 474 -20.33 -22.42 -19.98
CA ASP A 474 -21.38 -23.21 -19.35
C ASP A 474 -21.82 -22.62 -17.99
N ASP A 475 -21.33 -21.43 -17.61
CA ASP A 475 -21.71 -20.77 -16.37
C ASP A 475 -22.86 -19.79 -16.53
N HIS A 476 -24.02 -20.21 -16.03
CA HIS A 476 -25.27 -19.46 -16.17
C HIS A 476 -25.61 -18.62 -14.92
N THR A 477 -24.77 -18.58 -13.89
CA THR A 477 -25.11 -17.86 -12.65
C THR A 477 -24.75 -16.37 -12.70
N ASN A 478 -25.57 -15.48 -12.11
CA ASN A 478 -25.14 -14.09 -11.86
C ASN A 478 -24.25 -14.02 -10.61
N ASN A 479 -23.65 -12.87 -10.34
CA ASN A 479 -22.80 -12.69 -9.17
C ASN A 479 -23.51 -13.01 -7.84
N VAL A 480 -24.80 -12.73 -7.72
CA VAL A 480 -25.60 -13.03 -6.51
C VAL A 480 -25.84 -14.53 -6.36
N GLU A 481 -26.22 -15.22 -7.42
CA GLU A 481 -26.47 -16.66 -7.46
C GLU A 481 -25.18 -17.43 -7.20
N SER A 482 -24.11 -17.06 -7.92
CA SER A 482 -22.76 -17.61 -7.80
C SER A 482 -22.25 -17.53 -6.36
N ALA A 483 -22.46 -16.37 -5.70
CA ALA A 483 -22.06 -16.18 -4.32
C ALA A 483 -22.85 -17.01 -3.30
N ASN A 484 -24.03 -17.51 -3.67
CA ASN A 484 -24.91 -18.33 -2.82
C ASN A 484 -24.87 -19.82 -3.17
N LEU A 485 -24.01 -20.25 -4.10
CA LEU A 485 -23.89 -21.66 -4.48
C LEU A 485 -23.55 -22.54 -3.26
N PRO A 486 -24.17 -23.73 -3.14
CA PRO A 486 -23.86 -24.65 -2.06
C PRO A 486 -22.40 -25.12 -2.09
N ASN A 487 -21.82 -25.32 -3.28
CA ASN A 487 -20.43 -25.70 -3.45
C ASN A 487 -19.56 -24.42 -3.59
N PRO A 488 -18.70 -24.10 -2.61
CA PRO A 488 -17.87 -22.90 -2.70
C PRO A 488 -16.81 -23.00 -3.81
N TYR A 489 -16.48 -24.20 -4.29
CA TYR A 489 -15.52 -24.40 -5.38
C TYR A 489 -16.12 -24.10 -6.77
N GLU A 490 -17.44 -24.03 -6.90
CA GLU A 490 -18.13 -23.67 -8.16
C GLU A 490 -18.32 -22.15 -8.31
N ARG A 491 -18.17 -21.38 -7.22
CA ARG A 491 -18.33 -19.93 -7.22
C ARG A 491 -17.32 -19.25 -8.17
N ASP A 492 -17.82 -18.33 -8.98
CA ASP A 492 -17.05 -17.68 -10.07
C ASP A 492 -16.00 -16.71 -9.56
N ASN A 493 -16.39 -15.86 -8.62
CA ASN A 493 -15.48 -14.89 -8.06
C ASN A 493 -15.77 -14.59 -6.58
N TRP A 494 -14.72 -14.13 -5.89
CA TRP A 494 -14.74 -13.78 -4.48
C TRP A 494 -14.61 -12.25 -4.25
N MET A 495 -14.69 -11.44 -5.31
CA MET A 495 -14.45 -9.98 -5.23
C MET A 495 -15.46 -9.25 -4.34
N PHE A 496 -16.70 -9.74 -4.31
CA PHE A 496 -17.77 -9.17 -3.49
C PHE A 496 -17.78 -9.67 -2.04
N GLY A 497 -16.78 -10.44 -1.62
CA GLY A 497 -16.67 -10.97 -0.26
C GLY A 497 -17.62 -12.15 0.02
N VAL A 498 -17.94 -12.39 1.28
CA VAL A 498 -18.61 -13.63 1.71
C VAL A 498 -19.52 -13.41 2.93
N GLY A 499 -20.55 -14.25 3.06
CA GLY A 499 -21.37 -14.38 4.26
C GLY A 499 -22.10 -13.09 4.64
N ARG A 500 -22.22 -12.82 5.95
CA ARG A 500 -23.00 -11.68 6.48
C ARG A 500 -22.44 -10.31 6.08
N ARG A 501 -21.19 -10.25 5.63
CA ARG A 501 -20.50 -9.01 5.21
C ARG A 501 -20.32 -8.91 3.70
N ILE A 502 -21.03 -9.72 2.91
CA ILE A 502 -21.03 -9.66 1.45
C ILE A 502 -21.37 -8.25 0.94
N CYS A 503 -20.84 -7.85 -0.22
CA CYS A 503 -21.04 -6.52 -0.78
C CYS A 503 -22.55 -6.21 -0.96
N PRO A 504 -23.07 -5.08 -0.44
CA PRO A 504 -24.46 -4.71 -0.67
C PRO A 504 -24.70 -4.14 -2.08
N GLY A 505 -23.66 -3.63 -2.75
CA GLY A 505 -23.75 -2.98 -4.06
C GLY A 505 -23.52 -3.92 -5.26
N MET A 506 -23.49 -5.24 -5.04
CA MET A 506 -23.16 -6.24 -6.08
C MET A 506 -24.04 -6.12 -7.32
N ILE A 507 -25.36 -6.00 -7.14
CA ILE A 507 -26.33 -5.93 -8.26
C ILE A 507 -26.15 -4.64 -9.08
N VAL A 508 -25.88 -3.51 -8.41
CA VAL A 508 -25.63 -2.23 -9.09
C VAL A 508 -24.35 -2.32 -9.91
N ALA A 509 -23.27 -2.86 -9.32
CA ALA A 509 -21.99 -3.00 -9.99
C ALA A 509 -22.08 -3.93 -11.21
N GLU A 510 -22.71 -5.10 -11.06
CA GLU A 510 -22.92 -6.05 -12.15
C GLU A 510 -23.67 -5.42 -13.34
N ARG A 511 -24.76 -4.71 -13.05
CA ARG A 511 -25.56 -4.01 -14.09
C ARG A 511 -24.77 -2.91 -14.79
N GLU A 512 -24.00 -2.14 -14.04
CA GLU A 512 -23.16 -1.07 -14.58
C GLU A 512 -22.04 -1.61 -15.47
N ILE A 513 -21.34 -2.67 -15.03
CA ILE A 513 -20.29 -3.36 -15.79
C ILE A 513 -20.89 -3.91 -17.09
N TRP A 514 -22.02 -4.60 -16.99
CA TRP A 514 -22.70 -5.21 -18.13
C TRP A 514 -23.09 -4.16 -19.18
N LEU A 515 -23.76 -3.08 -18.77
CA LEU A 515 -24.20 -2.01 -19.68
C LEU A 515 -23.03 -1.31 -20.36
N SER A 516 -21.97 -1.04 -19.60
CA SER A 516 -20.80 -0.33 -20.12
C SER A 516 -20.03 -1.20 -21.12
N ILE A 517 -19.72 -2.45 -20.77
CA ILE A 517 -18.90 -3.34 -21.60
C ILE A 517 -19.67 -3.80 -22.85
N SER A 518 -20.95 -4.15 -22.74
CA SER A 518 -21.77 -4.58 -23.88
C SER A 518 -21.88 -3.49 -24.94
N ARG A 519 -22.05 -2.23 -24.53
CA ARG A 519 -22.15 -1.09 -25.44
C ARG A 519 -20.83 -0.75 -26.11
N MET A 520 -19.72 -0.85 -25.39
CA MET A 520 -18.39 -0.66 -25.97
C MET A 520 -18.08 -1.73 -27.03
N LEU A 521 -18.32 -3.01 -26.74
CA LEU A 521 -18.17 -4.10 -27.72
C LEU A 521 -19.13 -3.93 -28.90
N TRP A 522 -20.36 -3.51 -28.66
CA TRP A 522 -21.32 -3.28 -29.73
C TRP A 522 -20.86 -2.16 -30.69
N ALA A 523 -20.20 -1.12 -30.19
CA ALA A 523 -19.86 0.08 -30.95
C ALA A 523 -18.45 0.10 -31.56
N PHE A 524 -17.44 -0.45 -30.85
CA PHE A 524 -16.03 -0.22 -31.17
C PHE A 524 -15.24 -1.51 -31.41
N ASP A 525 -14.26 -1.40 -32.31
CA ASP A 525 -13.06 -2.23 -32.35
C ASP A 525 -11.97 -1.52 -31.53
N MET A 526 -11.49 -2.20 -30.50
CA MET A 526 -10.50 -1.73 -29.53
C MET A 526 -9.13 -2.31 -29.89
N HIS A 527 -8.15 -1.45 -30.11
CA HIS A 527 -6.80 -1.83 -30.53
C HIS A 527 -5.72 -1.19 -29.66
N GLU A 528 -4.60 -1.91 -29.53
CA GLU A 528 -3.38 -1.34 -28.98
C GLU A 528 -2.83 -0.26 -29.91
N VAL A 529 -2.19 0.75 -29.32
CA VAL A 529 -1.54 1.80 -30.08
C VAL A 529 -0.19 1.27 -30.60
N PRO A 530 0.10 1.35 -31.91
CA PRO A 530 1.36 0.85 -32.45
C PRO A 530 2.57 1.47 -31.75
N GLY A 531 3.45 0.63 -31.19
CA GLY A 531 4.65 1.07 -30.46
C GLY A 531 4.44 1.40 -28.97
N GLU A 532 3.20 1.31 -28.48
CA GLU A 532 2.83 1.54 -27.07
C GLU A 532 2.05 0.32 -26.53
N PRO A 533 2.69 -0.85 -26.33
CA PRO A 533 2.02 -2.02 -25.78
C PRO A 533 1.55 -1.76 -24.35
N ILE A 534 0.39 -2.31 -23.99
CA ILE A 534 -0.22 -2.10 -22.67
C ILE A 534 0.43 -3.06 -21.66
N ASP A 535 0.96 -2.54 -20.56
CA ASP A 535 1.47 -3.40 -19.48
C ASP A 535 0.31 -3.93 -18.63
N LEU A 536 0.05 -5.23 -18.75
CA LEU A 536 -0.99 -5.93 -18.00
C LEU A 536 -0.51 -6.46 -16.63
N LYS A 537 0.78 -6.32 -16.32
CA LYS A 537 1.40 -6.81 -15.07
C LYS A 537 1.56 -5.70 -14.04
N GLU A 538 1.76 -4.47 -14.48
CA GLU A 538 1.90 -3.31 -13.59
C GLU A 538 0.55 -2.64 -13.32
N TYR A 539 0.29 -2.33 -12.05
CA TYR A 539 -0.95 -1.71 -11.56
C TYR A 539 -0.67 -1.00 -10.23
N ASP A 540 -1.60 -0.17 -9.76
CA ASP A 540 -1.41 0.52 -8.49
C ASP A 540 -1.35 -0.49 -7.30
N GLY A 541 -0.16 -0.60 -6.70
CA GLY A 541 0.12 -1.49 -5.58
C GLY A 541 -0.29 -0.95 -4.21
N LEU A 542 -0.65 0.33 -4.08
CA LEU A 542 -0.86 0.97 -2.77
C LEU A 542 -2.33 1.16 -2.40
N SER A 543 -3.18 1.60 -3.33
CA SER A 543 -4.53 2.06 -3.00
C SER A 543 -5.63 1.36 -3.79
N GLY A 544 -5.44 1.06 -5.08
CA GLY A 544 -6.39 0.31 -5.89
C GLY A 544 -5.71 -0.53 -6.96
N ARG A 545 -6.21 -1.72 -7.25
CA ARG A 545 -5.64 -2.62 -8.26
C ARG A 545 -6.05 -2.23 -9.68
N SER A 546 -6.07 -0.94 -9.98
CA SER A 546 -6.38 -0.40 -11.31
C SER A 546 -5.14 -0.45 -12.22
N PRO A 547 -5.30 -0.63 -13.53
CA PRO A 547 -4.17 -0.65 -14.45
C PRO A 547 -3.44 0.71 -14.44
N MET A 548 -2.14 0.71 -14.74
CA MET A 548 -1.42 1.97 -14.95
C MET A 548 -2.01 2.74 -16.14
N PRO A 549 -1.96 4.09 -16.17
CA PRO A 549 -2.51 4.86 -17.29
C PRO A 549 -1.98 4.39 -18.64
N PHE A 550 -2.91 4.06 -19.55
CA PHE A 550 -2.62 3.49 -20.86
C PHE A 550 -3.44 4.19 -21.94
N ARG A 551 -3.04 4.03 -23.21
CA ARG A 551 -3.79 4.55 -24.36
C ARG A 551 -4.25 3.43 -25.27
N ILE A 552 -5.44 3.60 -25.83
CA ILE A 552 -6.01 2.69 -26.82
C ILE A 552 -6.55 3.45 -28.02
N GLN A 553 -6.55 2.79 -29.17
CA GLN A 553 -7.26 3.26 -30.35
C GLN A 553 -8.65 2.63 -30.38
N LEU A 554 -9.68 3.49 -30.49
CA LEU A 554 -11.06 3.06 -30.68
C LEU A 554 -11.46 3.34 -32.13
N ALA A 555 -11.80 2.28 -32.88
CA ALA A 555 -12.36 2.39 -34.21
C ALA A 555 -13.84 1.99 -34.17
N VAL A 556 -14.69 2.66 -34.95
CA VAL A 556 -16.12 2.27 -35.01
C VAL A 556 -16.25 1.09 -35.96
N ARG A 557 -16.87 0.00 -35.50
CA ARG A 557 -16.86 -1.32 -36.17
C ARG A 557 -17.29 -1.31 -37.64
N CYS A 558 -18.32 -0.54 -37.98
CA CYS A 558 -18.79 -0.50 -39.37
C CYS A 558 -19.48 0.81 -39.75
N THR A 559 -19.52 1.10 -41.06
CA THR A 559 -20.11 2.33 -41.62
C THR A 559 -21.58 2.56 -41.25
N PRO A 560 -22.47 1.53 -41.20
CA PRO A 560 -23.83 1.71 -40.68
C PRO A 560 -23.87 2.22 -39.24
N LEU A 561 -23.00 1.68 -38.37
CA LEU A 561 -22.88 2.13 -36.98
C LEU A 561 -22.34 3.57 -36.89
N ILE A 562 -21.40 3.96 -37.75
CA ILE A 562 -20.93 5.36 -37.80
C ILE A 562 -22.10 6.32 -38.06
N ARG A 563 -22.99 5.99 -39.01
CA ARG A 563 -24.17 6.82 -39.29
C ARG A 563 -25.12 6.85 -38.10
N LYS A 564 -25.36 5.71 -37.45
CA LYS A 564 -26.24 5.62 -36.27
C LYS A 564 -25.68 6.36 -35.06
N LEU A 565 -24.42 6.14 -34.70
CA LEU A 565 -23.76 6.88 -33.61
C LEU A 565 -23.76 8.39 -33.91
N LYS A 566 -23.52 8.81 -35.16
CA LYS A 566 -23.64 10.23 -35.55
C LYS A 566 -25.06 10.78 -35.36
N VAL A 567 -26.10 9.99 -35.62
CA VAL A 567 -27.50 10.41 -35.42
C VAL A 567 -27.86 10.43 -33.94
N MET A 568 -27.51 9.36 -33.20
CA MET A 568 -27.77 9.23 -31.76
C MET A 568 -27.04 10.31 -30.94
N PHE A 569 -25.81 10.67 -31.32
CA PHE A 569 -24.98 11.63 -30.60
C PHE A 569 -25.03 13.06 -31.15
N ARG A 570 -25.88 13.33 -32.15
CA ARG A 570 -26.14 14.68 -32.68
C ARG A 570 -26.92 15.57 -31.70
N ARG A 571 -27.75 14.97 -30.85
CA ARG A 571 -28.51 15.67 -29.81
C ARG A 571 -27.96 15.28 -28.44
N GLU A 572 -27.89 16.23 -27.51
CA GLU A 572 -27.65 15.89 -26.11
C GLU A 572 -28.73 14.90 -25.65
N PRO A 573 -28.36 13.88 -24.85
CA PRO A 573 -29.35 12.93 -24.39
C PRO A 573 -30.29 13.66 -23.44
N THR A 574 -31.59 13.50 -23.65
CA THR A 574 -32.59 14.01 -22.70
C THR A 574 -32.36 13.30 -21.37
N THR A 575 -32.06 14.06 -20.31
CA THR A 575 -31.94 13.51 -18.96
C THR A 575 -33.23 12.76 -18.60
N PRO A 576 -33.15 11.64 -17.86
CA PRO A 576 -34.34 10.88 -17.47
C PRO A 576 -35.40 11.79 -16.83
N THR A 577 -36.67 11.57 -17.16
CA THR A 577 -37.81 12.37 -16.72
C THR A 577 -37.83 12.47 -15.18
N GLY A 578 -37.73 13.68 -14.63
CA GLY A 578 -37.60 13.93 -13.19
C GLY A 578 -36.20 14.42 -12.74
N MET A 579 -35.17 14.24 -13.58
CA MET A 579 -33.80 14.72 -13.28
C MET A 579 -33.46 16.07 -13.92
N ALA A 580 -34.24 16.52 -14.90
CA ALA A 580 -34.04 17.77 -15.64
C ALA A 580 -34.03 19.03 -14.75
N ALA A 581 -34.60 18.96 -13.53
CA ALA A 581 -34.60 20.07 -12.57
C ALA A 581 -33.28 20.21 -11.77
N SER A 582 -32.43 19.18 -11.75
CA SER A 582 -31.21 19.13 -10.92
C SER A 582 -30.01 19.90 -11.53
N GLN A 583 -30.08 20.27 -12.82
CA GLN A 583 -28.99 20.91 -13.58
C GLN A 583 -28.53 22.29 -13.06
N ARG A 584 -29.20 22.87 -12.05
CA ARG A 584 -28.87 24.22 -11.54
C ARG A 584 -28.46 24.28 -10.07
N VAL A 585 -28.15 23.16 -9.41
CA VAL A 585 -27.74 23.19 -7.99
C VAL A 585 -26.27 23.66 -7.82
N HIS A 586 -25.45 23.60 -8.87
CA HIS A 586 -24.04 23.99 -8.80
C HIS A 586 -23.78 25.49 -8.58
N GLN A 587 -24.75 26.38 -8.85
CA GLN A 587 -24.59 27.83 -8.67
C GLN A 587 -24.91 28.33 -7.25
N HIS A 588 -25.53 27.51 -6.39
CA HIS A 588 -26.03 27.96 -5.08
C HIS A 588 -25.61 27.10 -3.88
N LEU A 589 -24.89 26.00 -4.08
CA LEU A 589 -24.17 25.39 -2.98
C LEU A 589 -23.04 26.34 -2.55
N PRO A 590 -22.99 26.79 -1.28
CA PRO A 590 -21.84 27.52 -0.77
C PRO A 590 -20.72 26.50 -0.61
N TRP A 591 -20.13 26.09 -1.72
CA TRP A 591 -18.83 25.45 -1.69
C TRP A 591 -17.93 26.41 -0.91
N PRO A 592 -17.21 25.96 0.13
CA PRO A 592 -16.16 26.79 0.67
C PRO A 592 -15.29 27.18 -0.53
N PRO A 593 -15.08 28.48 -0.81
CA PRO A 593 -14.15 28.87 -1.86
C PRO A 593 -12.86 28.09 -1.57
N PRO A 594 -12.16 27.55 -2.58
CA PRO A 594 -10.86 26.97 -2.34
C PRO A 594 -10.09 28.01 -1.55
N THR A 595 -9.79 27.71 -0.29
CA THR A 595 -9.01 28.59 0.55
C THR A 595 -7.62 28.55 -0.04
N VAL A 596 -7.41 29.36 -1.08
CA VAL A 596 -6.13 29.88 -1.46
C VAL A 596 -5.78 30.80 -0.31
N SER A 597 -5.32 30.20 0.80
CA SER A 597 -4.39 30.91 1.66
C SER A 597 -3.34 31.44 0.71
N ARG A 598 -3.14 32.75 0.72
CA ARG A 598 -2.16 33.48 -0.09
C ARG A 598 -0.76 32.99 0.29
N ALA A 599 -0.44 31.77 -0.11
CA ALA A 599 0.90 31.25 -0.19
C ALA A 599 1.51 32.00 -1.37
N SER A 600 2.51 32.80 -1.05
CA SER A 600 3.46 33.38 -1.99
C SER A 600 3.70 32.43 -3.17
N ARG A 601 3.58 32.97 -4.39
CA ARG A 601 3.98 32.33 -5.65
C ARG A 601 5.21 31.43 -5.43
N PRO A 602 5.20 30.15 -5.84
CA PRO A 602 6.44 29.42 -5.96
C PRO A 602 7.19 30.04 -7.14
N THR A 603 8.16 30.90 -6.84
CA THR A 603 9.26 31.16 -7.75
C THR A 603 9.90 29.82 -8.08
N SER A 604 10.01 29.54 -9.37
CA SER A 604 10.82 28.49 -9.97
C SER A 604 12.11 28.27 -9.19
N LEU A 605 12.24 27.11 -8.54
CA LEU A 605 13.48 26.63 -7.97
C LEU A 605 13.90 25.36 -8.71
N THR A 606 14.50 25.57 -9.87
CA THR A 606 15.60 24.73 -10.32
C THR A 606 16.75 24.96 -9.34
N GLY A 607 16.92 24.07 -8.36
CA GLY A 607 18.00 24.15 -7.38
C GLY A 607 18.18 22.80 -6.71
N SER A 608 19.25 22.10 -7.10
CA SER A 608 19.74 20.92 -6.41
C SER A 608 19.98 21.25 -4.94
N ALA A 609 19.33 20.52 -4.03
CA ALA A 609 19.66 20.59 -2.61
C ALA A 609 21.11 20.12 -2.43
N THR A 610 21.99 21.04 -2.06
CA THR A 610 23.39 20.72 -1.74
C THR A 610 23.48 20.21 -0.31
N ALA A 611 24.51 19.40 -0.03
CA ALA A 611 24.75 18.74 1.26
C ALA A 611 24.78 19.68 2.49
N GLN A 612 24.82 20.99 2.30
CA GLN A 612 24.73 22.00 3.36
C GLN A 612 23.33 22.12 3.99
N ASP A 613 22.25 21.87 3.24
CA ASP A 613 20.88 21.98 3.76
C ASP A 613 20.50 20.77 4.65
N LEU A 614 21.04 19.58 4.34
CA LEU A 614 20.98 18.41 5.21
C LEU A 614 21.77 18.61 6.52
N PHE A 615 22.88 19.36 6.46
CA PHE A 615 23.70 19.66 7.65
C PHE A 615 23.00 20.64 8.60
N ARG A 616 22.21 21.58 8.06
CA ARG A 616 21.48 22.58 8.85
C ARG A 616 20.24 21.99 9.57
N ASN A 617 19.61 20.96 9.00
CA ASN A 617 18.48 20.24 9.61
C ASN A 617 18.91 19.24 10.70
N CYS A 618 20.11 18.66 10.61
CA CYS A 618 20.66 17.82 11.68
C CYS A 618 21.02 18.63 12.95
N GLN A 619 21.44 19.90 12.81
CA GLN A 619 21.74 20.75 13.97
C GLN A 619 20.47 21.19 14.73
N THR A 620 19.34 21.37 14.04
CA THR A 620 18.08 21.84 14.65
C THR A 620 17.30 20.74 15.35
N THR A 621 17.54 19.47 15.00
CA THR A 621 16.82 18.33 15.61
C THR A 621 17.45 17.87 16.94
N LEU A 622 18.72 18.24 17.21
CA LEU A 622 19.41 17.91 18.47
C LEU A 622 19.38 19.05 19.51
N PHE A 623 19.20 20.30 19.09
CA PHE A 623 19.12 21.45 20.01
C PHE A 623 18.03 22.42 19.55
N GLY A 624 16.82 22.24 20.08
CA GLY A 624 15.69 23.13 19.82
C GLY A 624 15.96 24.55 20.33
N SER A 625 15.74 25.55 19.48
CA SER A 625 15.64 26.96 19.87
C SER A 625 14.23 27.47 19.57
N GLY A 626 13.39 27.43 20.59
CA GLY A 626 12.11 28.16 20.68
C GLY A 626 11.92 28.60 22.13
N PRO A 627 11.61 29.87 22.42
CA PRO A 627 11.47 30.35 23.78
C PRO A 627 10.16 29.81 24.36
N SER A 628 10.20 29.37 25.62
CA SER A 628 9.04 28.99 26.45
C SER A 628 8.57 27.52 26.36
N SER A 629 9.42 26.56 26.75
CA SER A 629 8.96 25.32 27.40
C SER A 629 10.15 24.48 27.93
N ALA A 630 10.12 24.22 29.25
CA ALA A 630 10.82 23.17 30.00
C ALA A 630 12.20 22.67 29.50
N ARG A 631 13.28 23.17 30.11
CA ARG A 631 14.63 22.59 30.01
C ARG A 631 14.69 21.26 30.78
N LEU A 632 14.48 20.14 30.10
CA LEU A 632 14.88 18.82 30.58
C LEU A 632 16.20 18.42 29.89
N VAL A 633 17.31 19.03 30.33
CA VAL A 633 18.66 18.62 29.96
C VAL A 633 19.29 18.01 31.19
N VAL A 634 19.37 16.68 31.23
CA VAL A 634 20.16 15.94 32.23
C VAL A 634 21.63 16.23 31.93
N CYS A 635 22.15 17.26 32.60
CA CYS A 635 23.53 17.75 32.46
C CYS A 635 24.45 17.00 33.44
N PRO A 636 25.48 16.27 32.99
CA PRO A 636 26.56 15.80 33.86
C PRO A 636 27.59 16.92 34.04
N PHE A 637 27.18 18.09 34.55
CA PHE A 637 28.05 19.27 34.67
C PHE A 637 28.71 19.44 36.05
N SER A 638 28.75 18.40 36.88
CA SER A 638 29.45 18.45 38.18
C SER A 638 30.93 18.06 38.11
N ARG A 639 31.45 17.62 36.95
CA ARG A 639 32.84 17.13 36.82
C ARG A 639 33.67 17.71 35.65
N MET A 640 33.37 18.92 35.18
CA MET A 640 34.13 19.56 34.08
C MET A 640 34.22 18.68 32.81
N VAL A 641 33.17 17.92 32.49
CA VAL A 641 33.14 17.09 31.28
C VAL A 641 32.87 18.00 30.07
N PRO A 642 33.73 18.01 29.03
CA PRO A 642 33.49 18.82 27.83
C PRO A 642 32.20 18.37 27.12
N SER A 643 31.44 19.33 26.61
CA SER A 643 30.12 19.10 25.99
C SER A 643 30.16 18.16 24.78
N ILE A 644 31.27 18.14 24.05
CA ILE A 644 31.52 17.23 22.93
C ILE A 644 33.01 16.83 22.93
N ILE A 645 33.30 15.52 22.89
CA ILE A 645 34.64 15.02 22.61
C ILE A 645 34.87 15.11 21.09
N ALA A 646 35.85 15.90 20.66
CA ALA A 646 36.09 16.23 19.26
C ALA A 646 36.26 15.01 18.32
N SER A 647 36.75 13.87 18.84
CA SER A 647 36.90 12.64 18.06
C SER A 647 35.58 12.08 17.53
N TYR A 648 34.45 12.31 18.22
CA TYR A 648 33.15 11.80 17.79
C TYR A 648 32.56 12.53 16.58
N GLY A 649 33.05 13.74 16.27
CA GLY A 649 32.70 14.42 15.03
C GLY A 649 33.15 13.64 13.81
N ALA A 650 34.38 13.12 13.83
CA ALA A 650 34.90 12.27 12.75
C ALA A 650 34.28 10.86 12.76
N SER A 651 33.94 10.32 13.94
CA SER A 651 33.19 9.05 14.04
C SER A 651 31.80 9.15 13.42
N ALA A 652 31.12 10.28 13.57
CA ALA A 652 29.83 10.54 12.93
C ALA A 652 29.95 10.56 11.39
N VAL A 653 31.00 11.17 10.83
CA VAL A 653 31.24 11.16 9.38
C VAL A 653 31.34 9.73 8.84
N LEU A 654 32.03 8.83 9.55
CA LEU A 654 32.10 7.42 9.16
C LEU A 654 30.75 6.69 9.34
N CYS A 655 30.10 6.87 10.50
CA CYS A 655 28.89 6.13 10.83
C CYS A 655 27.65 6.59 10.05
N TYR A 656 27.63 7.80 9.48
CA TYR A 656 26.50 8.29 8.68
C TYR A 656 26.85 8.49 7.20
N GLY A 657 28.12 8.77 6.88
CA GLY A 657 28.60 9.05 5.53
C GLY A 657 29.18 7.84 4.79
N ALA A 658 29.86 6.93 5.51
CA ALA A 658 30.60 5.81 4.92
C ALA A 658 30.23 4.47 5.59
N ILE A 659 28.94 4.16 5.62
CA ILE A 659 28.36 3.05 6.40
C ILE A 659 28.86 1.65 6.00
N GLU A 660 29.32 1.50 4.77
CA GLU A 660 29.86 0.24 4.23
C GLU A 660 31.32 0.03 4.58
N ALA A 661 32.01 1.08 5.06
CA ALA A 661 33.40 0.98 5.44
C ALA A 661 33.56 0.04 6.64
N PRO A 662 34.53 -0.88 6.62
CA PRO A 662 34.90 -1.71 7.77
C PRO A 662 35.14 -0.90 9.05
N LEU A 663 35.71 0.30 8.88
CA LEU A 663 36.08 1.21 9.96
C LEU A 663 34.87 1.87 10.64
N ALA A 664 33.69 1.83 10.01
CA ALA A 664 32.44 2.35 10.55
C ALA A 664 31.62 1.29 11.31
N GLN A 665 32.04 0.01 11.31
CA GLN A 665 31.26 -1.07 11.91
C GLN A 665 31.34 -1.05 13.46
N PRO A 666 30.36 -1.66 14.16
CA PRO A 666 30.23 -1.56 15.62
C PRO A 666 31.49 -1.97 16.39
N ARG A 667 32.18 -3.03 15.95
CA ARG A 667 33.43 -3.50 16.55
C ARG A 667 34.54 -2.43 16.49
N ALA A 668 34.69 -1.76 15.34
CA ALA A 668 35.69 -0.71 15.17
C ALA A 668 35.32 0.52 16.00
N LEU A 669 34.06 0.97 15.94
CA LEU A 669 33.58 2.13 16.70
C LEU A 669 33.74 1.93 18.22
N MET A 670 33.20 0.85 18.78
CA MET A 670 33.24 0.63 20.22
C MET A 670 34.63 0.20 20.70
N GLY A 671 35.23 -0.79 20.04
CA GLY A 671 36.53 -1.33 20.43
C GLY A 671 37.66 -0.33 20.24
N GLY A 672 37.67 0.40 19.12
CA GLY A 672 38.69 1.39 18.82
C GLY A 672 38.70 2.54 19.84
N HIS A 673 37.54 3.17 20.10
CA HIS A 673 37.46 4.26 21.08
C HIS A 673 37.81 3.83 22.51
N PHE A 674 37.38 2.63 22.93
CA PHE A 674 37.67 2.12 24.27
C PHE A 674 39.18 1.82 24.46
N ILE A 675 39.79 1.10 23.52
CA ILE A 675 41.22 0.76 23.56
C ILE A 675 42.06 2.03 23.53
N ALA A 676 41.70 3.00 22.69
CA ALA A 676 42.38 4.29 22.60
C ALA A 676 42.31 5.09 23.91
N ALA A 677 41.13 5.18 24.53
CA ALA A 677 40.96 5.86 25.80
C ALA A 677 41.77 5.20 26.93
N LEU A 678 41.80 3.86 26.97
CA LEU A 678 42.55 3.09 27.96
C LEU A 678 44.07 3.31 27.83
N ILE A 679 44.60 3.17 26.61
CA ILE A 679 46.04 3.33 26.35
C ILE A 679 46.47 4.77 26.61
N GLY A 680 45.69 5.76 26.15
CA GLY A 680 45.95 7.17 26.41
C GLY A 680 45.99 7.50 27.90
N LEU A 681 45.08 6.94 28.70
CA LEU A 681 45.09 7.09 30.15
C LEU A 681 46.31 6.43 30.79
N CYS A 682 46.63 5.19 30.43
CA CYS A 682 47.78 4.47 30.99
C CYS A 682 49.10 5.21 30.73
N ILE A 683 49.34 5.64 29.50
CA ILE A 683 50.57 6.36 29.13
C ILE A 683 50.61 7.74 29.78
N THR A 684 49.52 8.51 29.73
CA THR A 684 49.50 9.85 30.34
C THR A 684 49.67 9.79 31.85
N LYS A 685 49.07 8.79 32.53
CA LYS A 685 49.25 8.58 33.97
C LYS A 685 50.66 8.12 34.31
N LEU A 686 51.27 7.24 33.51
CA LEU A 686 52.66 6.82 33.70
C LEU A 686 53.62 8.01 33.62
N PHE A 687 53.45 8.88 32.62
CA PHE A 687 54.26 10.08 32.46
C PHE A 687 53.99 11.12 33.57
N SER A 688 52.78 11.15 34.14
CA SER A 688 52.44 12.04 35.26
C SER A 688 53.16 11.71 36.57
N LEU A 689 53.77 10.52 36.67
CA LEU A 689 54.64 10.16 37.81
C LEU A 689 56.01 10.84 37.75
N SER A 690 56.38 11.41 36.60
CA SER A 690 57.64 12.13 36.44
C SER A 690 57.50 13.60 36.87
N PRO A 691 58.47 14.17 37.62
CA PRO A 691 58.49 15.59 37.95
C PRO A 691 58.61 16.51 36.71
N HIS A 692 58.99 15.96 35.55
CA HIS A 692 59.10 16.67 34.28
C HIS A 692 57.89 16.48 33.36
N PHE A 693 56.73 16.06 33.87
CA PHE A 693 55.56 15.75 33.05
C PHE A 693 55.16 16.88 32.09
N GLN A 694 55.18 18.13 32.54
CA GLN A 694 54.79 19.27 31.70
C GLN A 694 55.71 19.48 30.49
N SER A 695 57.02 19.23 30.62
CA SER A 695 57.95 19.32 29.48
C SER A 695 57.91 18.09 28.57
N LEU A 696 57.42 16.95 29.07
CA LEU A 696 57.29 15.69 28.34
C LEU A 696 55.87 15.41 27.82
N ARG A 697 54.93 16.33 28.02
CA ARG A 697 53.51 16.16 27.69
C ARG A 697 53.28 15.91 26.19
N TRP A 698 54.04 16.58 25.33
CA TRP A 698 54.02 16.37 23.88
C TRP A 698 54.45 14.93 23.51
N LEU A 699 55.40 14.35 24.25
CA LEU A 699 55.88 12.99 24.06
C LEU A 699 54.85 11.96 24.54
N ALA A 700 54.16 12.24 25.65
CA ALA A 700 53.06 11.39 26.12
C ALA A 700 51.91 11.33 25.10
N GLY A 701 51.56 12.46 24.46
CA GLY A 701 50.52 12.51 23.43
C GLY A 701 50.89 11.77 22.14
N SER A 702 52.12 11.93 21.65
CA SER A 702 52.60 11.22 20.46
C SER A 702 52.73 9.71 20.70
N LEU A 703 53.25 9.30 21.88
CA LEU A 703 53.34 7.90 22.27
C LEU A 703 51.96 7.26 22.48
N SER A 704 51.01 7.98 23.08
CA SER A 704 49.63 7.51 23.23
C SER A 704 48.98 7.19 21.90
N THR A 705 49.18 8.05 20.89
CA THR A 705 48.60 7.88 19.57
C THR A 705 49.26 6.73 18.80
N SER A 706 50.60 6.65 18.81
CA SER A 706 51.34 5.61 18.08
C SER A 706 51.08 4.21 18.64
N VAL A 707 51.14 4.04 19.96
CA VAL A 707 50.84 2.75 20.62
C VAL A 707 49.38 2.35 20.37
N THR A 708 48.45 3.30 20.44
CA THR A 708 47.04 3.04 20.15
C THR A 708 46.82 2.52 18.73
N ILE A 709 47.49 3.11 17.72
CA ILE A 709 47.38 2.64 16.33
C ILE A 709 47.84 1.19 16.21
N VAL A 710 48.99 0.85 16.78
CA VAL A 710 49.54 -0.51 16.74
C VAL A 710 48.59 -1.49 17.42
N VAL A 711 48.08 -1.16 18.62
CA VAL A 711 47.17 -2.05 19.35
C VAL A 711 45.83 -2.21 18.63
N MET A 712 45.27 -1.15 18.03
CA MET A 712 44.04 -1.25 17.24
C MET A 712 44.23 -2.12 15.98
N GLN A 713 45.40 -2.05 15.34
CA GLN A 713 45.75 -2.93 14.22
C GLN A 713 45.85 -4.39 14.67
N MET A 714 46.54 -4.66 15.78
CA MET A 714 46.67 -6.02 16.35
C MET A 714 45.32 -6.62 16.76
N THR A 715 44.42 -5.80 17.30
CA THR A 715 43.11 -6.25 17.77
C THR A 715 42.03 -6.22 16.69
N SER A 716 42.36 -5.78 15.46
CA SER A 716 41.38 -5.59 14.38
C SER A 716 40.18 -4.72 14.81
N THR A 717 40.46 -3.62 15.52
CA THR A 717 39.46 -2.63 15.95
C THR A 717 39.81 -1.22 15.46
N THR A 718 40.53 -1.12 14.34
CA THR A 718 40.99 0.15 13.78
C THR A 718 39.82 1.10 13.50
N HIS A 719 39.79 2.22 14.22
CA HIS A 719 38.87 3.31 14.00
C HIS A 719 39.66 4.62 13.99
N PRO A 720 39.91 5.25 12.84
CA PRO A 720 40.81 6.41 12.74
C PRO A 720 40.49 7.55 13.74
N PRO A 721 39.21 7.90 14.00
CA PRO A 721 38.86 8.91 15.02
C PRO A 721 39.27 8.54 16.44
N ALA A 722 39.43 7.26 16.76
CA ALA A 722 39.87 6.83 18.08
C ALA A 722 41.32 7.24 18.38
N GLY A 723 42.18 7.45 17.38
CA GLY A 723 43.52 8.01 17.58
C GLY A 723 43.49 9.37 18.30
N ALA A 724 42.55 10.24 17.94
CA ALA A 724 42.34 11.51 18.63
C ALA A 724 41.80 11.32 20.06
N THR A 725 41.05 10.24 20.32
CA THR A 725 40.53 9.91 21.66
C THR A 725 41.66 9.60 22.65
N ALA A 726 42.73 8.95 22.18
CA ALA A 726 43.95 8.72 22.97
C ALA A 726 44.76 10.00 23.18
N LEU A 727 44.92 10.82 22.15
CA LEU A 727 45.67 12.08 22.20
C LEU A 727 45.05 13.10 23.17
N LEU A 728 43.72 13.20 23.20
CA LEU A 728 42.99 14.16 24.03
C LEU A 728 43.29 14.01 25.53
N VAL A 729 43.56 12.79 26.00
CA VAL A 729 43.91 12.52 27.39
C VAL A 729 45.22 13.21 27.80
N ALA A 730 46.17 13.30 26.87
CA ALA A 730 47.45 13.95 27.10
C ALA A 730 47.41 15.46 26.81
N VAL A 731 46.56 15.94 25.90
CA VAL A 731 46.61 17.33 25.40
C VAL A 731 45.60 18.25 26.07
N ASN A 732 44.45 17.75 26.52
CA ASN A 732 43.38 18.58 27.10
C ASN A 732 43.35 18.42 28.63
N ASP A 733 43.47 19.54 29.36
CA ASP A 733 43.48 19.59 30.82
C ASP A 733 42.16 19.12 31.45
N ASP A 734 41.03 19.43 30.82
CA ASP A 734 39.71 19.00 31.29
C ASP A 734 39.57 17.48 31.18
N VAL A 735 40.02 16.90 30.05
CA VAL A 735 39.99 15.45 29.83
C VAL A 735 40.95 14.72 30.78
N TRP A 736 42.11 15.32 31.05
CA TRP A 736 43.05 14.80 32.04
C TRP A 736 42.49 14.82 33.47
N ALA A 737 41.77 15.89 33.84
CA ALA A 737 41.16 16.04 35.16
C ALA A 737 40.06 14.99 35.43
N ILE A 738 39.35 14.53 34.38
CA ILE A 738 38.35 13.47 34.47
C ILE A 738 38.98 12.11 34.85
N GLY A 739 40.24 11.88 34.47
CA GLY A 739 41.00 10.66 34.82
C GLY A 739 40.31 9.37 34.37
N TRP A 740 40.25 8.37 35.25
CA TRP A 740 39.64 7.06 34.94
C TRP A 740 38.15 7.13 34.59
N TYR A 741 37.46 8.20 34.97
CA TYR A 741 36.05 8.40 34.61
C TYR A 741 35.86 8.69 33.11
N TYR A 742 36.94 8.91 32.35
CA TYR A 742 36.89 9.08 30.90
C TYR A 742 36.46 7.81 30.17
N LEU A 743 36.80 6.62 30.68
CA LEU A 743 36.42 5.33 30.10
C LEU A 743 34.89 5.13 30.00
N PRO A 744 34.10 5.26 31.09
CA PRO A 744 32.65 5.13 30.99
C PRO A 744 32.01 6.25 30.15
N VAL A 745 32.58 7.45 30.12
CA VAL A 745 32.11 8.55 29.26
C VAL A 745 32.28 8.23 27.77
N VAL A 746 33.44 7.70 27.38
CA VAL A 746 33.73 7.25 26.01
C VAL A 746 32.82 6.06 25.64
N LEU A 747 32.63 5.08 26.52
CA LEU A 747 31.72 3.96 26.26
C LEU A 747 30.26 4.42 26.07
N LEU A 748 29.78 5.33 26.93
CA LEU A 748 28.45 5.90 26.80
C LEU A 748 28.30 6.64 25.48
N SER A 749 29.29 7.45 25.12
CA SER A 749 29.27 8.24 23.88
C SER A 749 29.30 7.36 22.63
N SER A 750 30.11 6.31 22.60
CA SER A 750 30.12 5.30 21.52
C SER A 750 28.81 4.53 21.42
N THR A 751 28.18 4.23 22.56
CA THR A 751 26.87 3.57 22.60
C THR A 751 25.79 4.47 22.02
N LEU A 752 25.77 5.75 22.40
CA LEU A 752 24.81 6.73 21.87
C LEU A 752 24.95 6.89 20.35
N VAL A 753 26.18 7.03 19.84
CA VAL A 753 26.43 7.12 18.38
C VAL A 753 26.01 5.83 17.66
N LEU A 754 26.26 4.66 18.25
CA LEU A 754 25.84 3.39 17.67
C LEU A 754 24.31 3.27 17.61
N VAL A 755 23.61 3.60 18.70
CA VAL A 755 22.14 3.57 18.75
C VAL A 755 21.53 4.52 17.74
N SER A 756 22.04 5.76 17.65
CA SER A 756 21.56 6.72 16.66
C SER A 756 21.89 6.28 15.23
N ALA A 757 23.05 5.69 14.98
CA ALA A 757 23.42 5.14 13.67
C ALA A 757 22.51 3.95 13.28
N LEU A 758 22.15 3.08 14.22
CA LEU A 758 21.19 1.99 13.98
C LEU A 758 19.81 2.51 13.61
N LEU A 759 19.33 3.57 14.28
CA LEU A 759 18.02 4.14 14.00
C LEU A 759 18.01 4.86 12.65
N VAL A 760 18.94 5.79 12.42
CA VAL A 760 18.95 6.66 11.24
C VAL A 760 19.30 5.87 9.97
N ASN A 761 20.34 5.04 10.00
CA ASN A 761 20.79 4.37 8.78
C ASN A 761 19.82 3.26 8.35
N ASN A 762 19.08 2.61 9.26
CA ASN A 762 18.11 1.57 8.88
C ASN A 762 16.75 2.12 8.40
N MET A 763 16.56 3.45 8.36
CA MET A 763 15.38 4.04 7.72
C MET A 763 15.41 3.88 6.20
N GLN A 764 16.60 3.92 5.58
CA GLN A 764 16.76 3.88 4.12
C GLN A 764 17.92 2.98 3.65
N ARG A 765 18.85 2.61 4.53
CA ARG A 765 20.05 1.82 4.24
C ARG A 765 20.11 0.61 5.17
N ARG A 766 21.19 -0.20 5.08
CA ARG A 766 21.40 -1.37 5.95
C ARG A 766 22.67 -1.18 6.78
N TYR A 767 22.53 -1.04 8.10
CA TYR A 767 23.65 -0.88 9.02
C TYR A 767 23.39 -1.60 10.36
N PRO A 768 24.36 -2.33 10.92
CA PRO A 768 25.70 -2.59 10.40
C PRO A 768 25.67 -3.57 9.22
N VAL A 769 26.71 -3.53 8.39
CA VAL A 769 26.94 -4.55 7.35
C VAL A 769 27.33 -5.88 8.01
N TYR A 770 28.10 -5.81 9.09
CA TYR A 770 28.42 -6.93 9.96
C TYR A 770 28.78 -6.45 11.37
N TRP A 771 28.60 -7.32 12.37
CA TRP A 771 28.85 -6.98 13.77
C TRP A 771 30.31 -7.20 14.19
N ILE A 772 30.95 -8.27 13.69
CA ILE A 772 32.27 -8.71 14.14
C ILE A 772 33.25 -8.80 12.96
N SER A 773 32.88 -9.51 11.89
CA SER A 773 33.71 -9.69 10.69
C SER A 773 32.83 -9.81 9.43
N PRO A 774 33.33 -9.39 8.25
CA PRO A 774 32.62 -9.55 7.00
C PRO A 774 32.46 -11.05 6.65
N SER A 775 31.34 -11.41 6.01
CA SER A 775 31.16 -12.77 5.47
C SER A 775 32.08 -12.97 4.25
N PRO A 776 32.68 -14.17 4.07
CA PRO A 776 33.48 -14.46 2.88
C PRO A 776 32.61 -14.35 1.62
N PRO A 777 33.16 -13.86 0.50
CA PRO A 777 32.42 -13.82 -0.76
C PRO A 777 32.03 -15.24 -1.19
N PRO A 778 30.87 -15.42 -1.85
CA PRO A 778 30.52 -16.69 -2.45
C PRO A 778 31.62 -17.13 -3.44
N PRO A 779 31.89 -18.44 -3.59
CA PRO A 779 32.89 -18.92 -4.53
C PRO A 779 32.53 -18.46 -5.94
N THR A 780 33.49 -17.85 -6.62
CA THR A 780 33.36 -17.43 -8.02
C THR A 780 32.90 -18.62 -8.85
N PRO A 781 31.82 -18.51 -9.65
CA PRO A 781 31.45 -19.56 -10.60
C PRO A 781 32.67 -19.86 -11.46
N ALA A 782 33.06 -21.13 -11.55
CA ALA A 782 34.14 -21.55 -12.44
C ALA A 782 33.85 -20.99 -13.84
N ALA A 783 34.86 -20.34 -14.43
CA ALA A 783 34.77 -19.78 -15.77
C ALA A 783 34.20 -20.85 -16.71
N ALA A 784 33.07 -20.54 -17.34
CA ALA A 784 32.47 -21.40 -18.34
C ALA A 784 33.55 -21.72 -19.37
N VAL A 785 33.84 -23.01 -19.53
CA VAL A 785 34.72 -23.51 -20.58
C VAL A 785 34.10 -23.09 -21.90
N THR A 786 34.70 -22.09 -22.54
CA THR A 786 34.36 -21.68 -23.89
C THR A 786 34.54 -22.89 -24.81
N PRO A 787 33.51 -23.32 -25.56
CA PRO A 787 33.72 -24.33 -26.59
C PRO A 787 34.71 -23.77 -27.63
N PRO A 788 35.59 -24.60 -28.20
CA PRO A 788 36.63 -24.13 -29.09
C PRO A 788 36.04 -23.41 -30.30
N GLN A 789 36.52 -22.19 -30.54
CA GLN A 789 36.28 -21.45 -31.77
C GLN A 789 36.83 -22.26 -32.94
N PHE A 790 35.94 -22.87 -33.73
CA PHE A 790 36.31 -23.32 -35.06
C PHE A 790 36.45 -22.09 -35.96
N GLN A 791 37.70 -21.76 -36.28
CA GLN A 791 38.04 -20.84 -37.35
C GLN A 791 37.50 -21.41 -38.66
N SER A 792 36.53 -20.73 -39.27
CA SER A 792 36.14 -20.92 -40.65
C SER A 792 37.28 -20.46 -41.57
N ALA A 793 38.18 -21.38 -41.89
CA ALA A 793 39.11 -21.24 -42.99
C ALA A 793 38.51 -21.92 -44.22
N GLU A 794 38.02 -21.12 -45.17
CA GLU A 794 37.73 -21.56 -46.53
C GLU A 794 38.99 -22.19 -47.14
N LYS A 795 38.91 -23.47 -47.48
CA LYS A 795 39.75 -24.05 -48.54
C LYS A 795 38.99 -25.09 -49.34
N LYS A 796 38.75 -24.73 -50.60
CA LYS A 796 38.33 -25.56 -51.74
C LYS A 796 38.79 -27.01 -51.65
N LEU A 797 37.87 -27.95 -51.84
CA LEU A 797 38.02 -29.07 -52.79
C LEU A 797 36.64 -29.61 -53.22
N SER A 798 36.55 -29.93 -54.50
CA SER A 798 35.40 -30.38 -55.30
C SER A 798 34.92 -31.82 -54.98
N PRO A 799 33.75 -32.27 -55.49
CA PRO A 799 33.05 -33.46 -55.00
C PRO A 799 33.53 -34.75 -55.68
N SER A 800 33.53 -35.87 -54.95
CA SER A 800 33.58 -37.21 -55.53
C SER A 800 32.27 -37.95 -55.26
N ALA A 801 31.65 -38.42 -56.33
CA ALA A 801 30.45 -39.23 -56.32
C ALA A 801 30.78 -40.67 -55.84
N SER A 802 30.44 -41.00 -54.60
CA SER A 802 30.26 -42.40 -54.19
C SER A 802 29.36 -42.62 -52.98
N ASP A 803 29.02 -41.60 -52.18
CA ASP A 803 28.37 -41.84 -50.88
C ASP A 803 26.90 -41.38 -50.81
N ALA A 804 26.26 -41.14 -51.96
CA ALA A 804 24.86 -40.69 -52.05
C ALA A 804 23.83 -41.83 -52.23
N ALA A 805 24.14 -43.05 -51.76
CA ALA A 805 23.28 -44.23 -51.98
C ALA A 805 22.95 -45.05 -50.71
N MET A 806 23.26 -44.55 -49.52
CA MET A 806 22.78 -45.12 -48.26
C MET A 806 22.42 -43.97 -47.35
N ILE A 807 21.28 -44.06 -46.64
CA ILE A 807 20.65 -43.01 -45.84
C ILE A 807 19.72 -42.09 -46.68
N ARG A 808 18.76 -42.72 -47.35
CA ARG A 808 17.50 -42.08 -47.74
C ARG A 808 16.37 -43.10 -47.64
N GLU A 809 16.17 -43.68 -46.45
CA GLU A 809 15.07 -44.61 -46.20
C GLU A 809 14.44 -44.57 -44.79
N ASP A 810 14.96 -43.81 -43.81
CA ASP A 810 14.45 -43.86 -42.42
C ASP A 810 13.70 -42.61 -41.92
N SER A 811 12.87 -41.96 -42.75
CA SER A 811 12.02 -40.85 -42.25
C SER A 811 10.59 -40.78 -42.78
N ALA A 812 10.05 -41.90 -43.30
CA ALA A 812 8.67 -41.94 -43.79
C ALA A 812 7.68 -42.74 -42.90
N ASP A 813 8.12 -43.49 -41.88
CA ASP A 813 7.28 -44.54 -41.25
C ASP A 813 6.83 -44.29 -39.79
N ASN A 814 6.81 -43.04 -39.30
CA ASN A 814 6.28 -42.76 -37.94
C ASN A 814 5.24 -41.63 -37.85
N ALA A 815 4.58 -41.31 -38.97
CA ALA A 815 3.50 -40.32 -39.03
C ALA A 815 2.10 -40.93 -39.31
N ALA A 816 1.93 -42.24 -39.11
CA ALA A 816 0.66 -42.92 -39.29
C ALA A 816 0.45 -43.95 -38.17
N LEU A 817 0.04 -43.48 -36.97
CA LEU A 817 -0.52 -44.29 -35.86
C LEU A 817 -0.87 -43.34 -34.70
N ARG A 818 -1.93 -42.53 -34.89
CA ARG A 818 -2.74 -41.88 -33.82
C ARG A 818 -3.93 -41.15 -34.45
N SER A 819 -4.78 -41.92 -35.10
CA SER A 819 -6.12 -41.53 -35.53
C SER A 819 -6.93 -42.81 -35.59
N GLU A 820 -7.44 -43.25 -34.44
CA GLU A 820 -8.47 -44.28 -34.27
C GLU A 820 -8.58 -44.53 -32.76
N ASP A 821 -9.43 -43.77 -32.09
CA ASP A 821 -10.11 -44.12 -30.84
C ASP A 821 -11.21 -43.05 -30.58
N GLU A 822 -12.15 -42.99 -31.53
CA GLU A 822 -13.50 -42.46 -31.37
C GLU A 822 -14.44 -43.46 -32.07
N GLU A 823 -14.98 -44.42 -31.31
CA GLU A 823 -16.28 -45.09 -31.52
C GLU A 823 -16.36 -46.36 -30.64
N ALA A 824 -16.98 -46.26 -29.45
CA ALA A 824 -18.00 -47.18 -28.94
C ALA A 824 -18.26 -47.02 -27.43
N VAL A 825 -19.52 -46.72 -27.12
CA VAL A 825 -20.26 -46.73 -25.82
C VAL A 825 -20.30 -45.42 -25.03
#